data_AF-A0A1B0CIF3-F1
#
_entry.id   AF-A0A1B0CIF3-F1
#
_cell.length_a   1.000
_cell.length_b   1.000
_cell.length_c   1.000
_cell.angle_alpha   90.00
_cell.angle_beta   90.00
_cell.angle_gamma   90.00
#
_symmetry.space_group_name_H-M   'P 1'
#
loop_
_entity.id
_entity.type
_entity.pdbx_description
1 polymer ?
#
loop_
_entity_poly.entity_id
_entity_poly.type
_entity_poly.pdbx_seq_one_letter_code
_entity_poly.pdbx_strand_id
1 'polypeptide(L)'
;MSHGVLTYVDNLLGELGGERIMKLATGDEISGQEQEFHKWAPEVFKVACETFCLDSDETTSWNVGKQTLTDSTVHFTEVKNATPLDAALGKYHHRKIIIGNMKKPATNLQCGAKENSERLTILVEIVANGINYEPGDHVGILPENRQDIVNGIIERLAGVENPDVPLQLEILTENHTSNGIVQSWEPHDKIPACSLRTMLTRFVDITTPPSRQILTLLATYCKDAEDKKKLTNLANDSATYEEWRYYRIPHLLEVLQEFPSCQPTAAVLIGQLMPLQPRFYSISSSLKKYNNEVHLTVAIVKYRTQDEDGPEHFGVCSNYLNGLKEKDNVYFFVRSASSFHIPKDITKPIILIGPGTGIAPFRSFWQEWEVKQIEGVAPPKVWLLFGCRNSSVDLYRDEKEEMVKKKVIDRVFLALSREKNVPKTYVQDIALKEADSIYQLLVVEQGHVYVCGDVTMAEHVYQTLRTMLTRFVDITTPPSRQILTLLATYCKDAEDKKKLTNLANDSATYEEWRYYRIPHLLEVLQEFPSCQPTAAVLIGQLMPLQPRFYPISSSLKKYNNEVHLTVAIVKYRTQDEDGPEHFGVCSNYLNGLKEKDNVYFFVRSASSFHIPKDITKPIILIGPGTGIAPFRSFWQEWEVKQIEGVAPPKVWLLFGCRNSSVDLYRDEKEEMVKKKVIDRVFLALSREKNVPKTYVQDIALKEADSIYQLLVVEQGHVYVCGDVTMAEHVYQTLRTIIARKEVKSDSEAEKFMLQLRDENRYHEDIFGITLRTAEVHNKSRESARIRMASQP
;
A
#
# COMPACT_ATOMS: atom_id res chain seq x y z
N MET A 1 16.97 13.65 -3.89
CA MET A 1 16.28 12.88 -4.94
C MET A 1 16.17 11.43 -4.47
N SER A 2 15.05 10.74 -4.69
CA SER A 2 14.93 9.34 -4.26
C SER A 2 15.84 8.43 -5.10
N HIS A 3 16.37 7.36 -4.50
CA HIS A 3 17.21 6.34 -5.16
C HIS A 3 16.61 5.87 -6.50
N GLY A 4 15.28 5.74 -6.58
CA GLY A 4 14.59 5.35 -7.81
C GLY A 4 14.78 6.29 -9.00
N VAL A 5 14.90 7.61 -8.78
CA VAL A 5 15.17 8.56 -9.88
C VAL A 5 16.59 8.40 -10.40
N LEU A 6 17.55 8.20 -9.50
CA LEU A 6 18.97 8.04 -9.86
C LEU A 6 19.18 6.75 -10.68
N THR A 7 18.63 5.63 -10.22
CA THR A 7 18.70 4.34 -10.93
C THR A 7 17.99 4.40 -12.27
N TYR A 8 16.86 5.12 -12.38
CA TYR A 8 16.16 5.30 -13.65
C TYR A 8 17.01 6.09 -14.67
N VAL A 9 17.60 7.22 -14.26
CA VAL A 9 18.46 8.03 -15.15
C VAL A 9 19.69 7.25 -15.59
N ASP A 10 20.35 6.56 -14.65
CA ASP A 10 21.53 5.74 -14.92
C ASP A 10 21.23 4.59 -15.91
N ASN A 11 20.09 3.90 -15.75
CA ASN A 11 19.65 2.89 -16.71
C ASN A 11 19.29 3.49 -18.08
N LEU A 12 18.56 4.62 -18.10
CA LEU A 12 18.15 5.28 -19.33
C LEU A 12 19.35 5.75 -20.17
N LEU A 13 20.39 6.28 -19.53
CA LEU A 13 21.62 6.67 -20.22
C LEU A 13 22.30 5.46 -20.89
N GLY A 14 22.30 4.30 -20.23
CA GLY A 14 22.79 3.05 -20.81
C GLY A 14 21.96 2.58 -22.01
N GLU A 15 20.63 2.64 -21.91
CA GLU A 15 19.71 2.29 -23.01
C GLU A 15 19.87 3.21 -24.23
N LEU A 16 20.24 4.48 -24.02
CA LEU A 16 20.52 5.44 -25.08
C LEU A 16 21.94 5.31 -25.67
N GLY A 17 22.70 4.29 -25.29
CA GLY A 17 24.05 4.01 -25.80
C GLY A 17 25.17 4.71 -25.05
N GLY A 18 24.90 5.29 -23.87
CA GLY A 18 25.92 5.84 -22.99
C GLY A 18 26.69 4.73 -22.29
N GLU A 19 28.01 4.87 -22.22
CA GLU A 19 28.89 3.94 -21.51
C GLU A 19 29.16 4.44 -20.08
N ARG A 20 28.86 3.60 -19.09
CA ARG A 20 29.06 3.94 -17.68
C ARG A 20 30.53 3.77 -17.31
N ILE A 21 31.23 4.87 -17.06
CA ILE A 21 32.65 4.84 -16.65
C ILE A 21 32.85 4.38 -15.20
N MET A 22 31.89 4.63 -14.29
CA MET A 22 31.97 4.21 -12.89
C MET A 22 30.61 3.80 -12.36
N LYS A 23 30.58 2.82 -11.44
CA LYS A 23 29.34 2.34 -10.82
C LYS A 23 28.60 3.49 -10.13
N LEU A 24 27.27 3.49 -10.27
CA LEU A 24 26.38 4.38 -9.54
C LEU A 24 26.60 4.23 -8.02
N ALA A 25 26.86 5.35 -7.35
CA ALA A 25 26.89 5.44 -5.89
C ALA A 25 25.74 6.29 -5.38
N THR A 26 25.33 6.06 -4.14
CA THR A 26 24.23 6.78 -3.49
C THR A 26 24.66 7.23 -2.11
N GLY A 27 24.50 8.53 -1.82
CA GLY A 27 24.69 9.07 -0.47
C GLY A 27 23.36 9.17 0.28
N ASP A 28 23.27 8.53 1.44
CA ASP A 28 22.11 8.61 2.33
C ASP A 28 22.19 9.88 3.19
N GLU A 29 21.20 10.76 3.06
CA GLU A 29 21.10 11.99 3.84
C GLU A 29 21.06 11.72 5.35
N ILE A 30 20.49 10.58 5.76
CA ILE A 30 20.36 10.14 7.15
C ILE A 30 21.65 9.45 7.64
N SER A 31 22.51 8.98 6.74
CA SER A 31 23.69 8.20 7.10
C SER A 31 24.89 8.56 6.20
N GLY A 32 25.48 9.74 6.44
CA GLY A 32 26.79 10.09 5.90
C GLY A 32 26.84 10.41 4.41
N GLN A 33 25.83 11.12 3.87
CA GLN A 33 25.82 11.57 2.46
C GLN A 33 27.11 12.27 2.03
N GLU A 34 27.63 13.19 2.85
CA GLU A 34 28.83 13.95 2.55
C GLU A 34 30.07 13.04 2.51
N GLN A 35 30.13 12.04 3.40
CA GLN A 35 31.19 11.04 3.41
C GLN A 35 31.17 10.18 2.14
N GLU A 36 30.00 9.70 1.72
CA GLU A 36 29.86 8.91 0.50
C GLU A 36 30.21 9.74 -0.75
N PHE A 37 29.83 11.02 -0.79
CA PHE A 37 30.22 11.92 -1.87
C PHE A 37 31.74 12.16 -1.90
N HIS A 38 32.39 12.37 -0.74
CA HIS A 38 33.83 12.58 -0.66
C HIS A 38 34.67 11.34 -0.99
N LYS A 39 34.12 10.13 -0.84
CA LYS A 39 34.74 8.90 -1.37
C LYS A 39 34.54 8.80 -2.89
N TRP A 40 33.31 9.05 -3.34
CA TRP A 40 32.91 8.89 -4.74
C TRP A 40 33.59 9.89 -5.69
N ALA A 41 33.64 11.17 -5.35
CA ALA A 41 34.10 12.22 -6.28
C ALA A 41 35.57 12.07 -6.72
N PRO A 42 36.56 11.81 -5.82
CA PRO A 42 37.94 11.55 -6.24
C PRO A 42 38.09 10.29 -7.09
N GLU A 43 37.32 9.25 -6.79
CA GLU A 43 37.32 7.99 -7.55
C GLU A 43 36.79 8.20 -8.98
N VAL A 44 35.67 8.93 -9.14
CA VAL A 44 35.14 9.27 -10.47
C VAL A 44 36.16 10.06 -11.27
N PHE A 45 36.79 11.05 -10.65
CA PHE A 45 37.79 11.88 -11.33
C PHE A 45 38.96 11.04 -11.83
N LYS A 46 39.50 10.16 -10.97
CA LYS A 46 40.57 9.22 -11.34
C LYS A 46 40.17 8.32 -12.50
N VAL A 47 39.00 7.67 -12.40
CA VAL A 47 38.48 6.76 -13.44
C VAL A 47 38.23 7.49 -14.75
N ALA A 48 37.74 8.73 -14.71
CA ALA A 48 37.57 9.56 -15.89
C ALA A 48 38.92 9.90 -16.55
N CYS A 49 39.93 10.31 -15.77
CA CYS A 49 41.28 10.54 -16.30
C CYS A 49 41.86 9.29 -16.98
N GLU A 50 41.74 8.12 -16.34
CA GLU A 50 42.18 6.84 -16.92
C GLU A 50 41.42 6.49 -18.21
N THR A 51 40.09 6.65 -18.21
CA THR A 51 39.22 6.30 -19.35
C THR A 51 39.48 7.20 -20.56
N PHE A 52 39.73 8.48 -20.33
CA PHE A 52 39.97 9.47 -21.39
C PHE A 52 41.47 9.72 -21.67
N CYS A 53 42.36 8.90 -21.09
CA CYS A 53 43.81 8.98 -21.26
C CYS A 53 44.38 10.38 -20.96
N LEU A 54 43.92 11.00 -19.86
CA LEU A 54 44.42 12.28 -19.37
C LEU A 54 45.53 12.03 -18.34
N ASP A 55 46.67 12.70 -18.50
CA ASP A 55 47.75 12.66 -17.52
C ASP A 55 47.28 13.32 -16.21
N SER A 56 47.06 12.52 -15.17
CA SER A 56 46.71 13.01 -13.85
C SER A 56 47.98 13.43 -13.12
N ASP A 57 48.46 14.66 -13.32
CA ASP A 57 49.51 15.20 -12.45
C ASP A 57 48.98 15.31 -11.01
N GLU A 58 49.81 15.02 -9.99
CA GLU A 58 49.46 15.09 -8.56
C GLU A 58 48.94 16.48 -8.12
N THR A 59 49.17 17.53 -8.92
CA THR A 59 48.66 18.89 -8.73
C THR A 59 47.23 19.11 -9.24
N THR A 60 46.67 18.18 -10.02
CA THR A 60 45.33 18.27 -10.62
C THR A 60 44.30 17.79 -9.60
N SER A 61 44.02 18.61 -8.58
CA SER A 61 43.00 18.27 -7.59
C SER A 61 41.59 18.38 -8.20
N TRP A 62 40.66 17.48 -7.87
CA TRP A 62 39.26 17.53 -8.28
C TRP A 62 38.53 18.87 -7.97
N ASN A 63 39.12 19.75 -7.16
CA ASN A 63 38.60 21.09 -6.88
C ASN A 63 38.80 22.12 -8.01
N VAL A 64 39.18 21.71 -9.23
CA VAL A 64 39.33 22.62 -10.38
C VAL A 64 38.01 23.41 -10.59
N GLY A 65 38.04 24.71 -10.29
CA GLY A 65 36.93 25.64 -10.54
C GLY A 65 36.18 26.19 -9.31
N LYS A 66 36.41 25.70 -8.09
CA LYS A 66 35.91 26.36 -6.87
C LYS A 66 37.01 27.22 -6.26
N GLN A 67 37.02 28.51 -6.61
CA GLN A 67 37.85 29.49 -5.91
C GLN A 67 37.43 29.51 -4.44
N THR A 68 38.35 29.17 -3.54
CA THR A 68 38.07 29.26 -2.10
C THR A 68 37.95 30.74 -1.75
N LEU A 69 36.76 31.18 -1.31
CA LEU A 69 36.57 32.57 -0.93
C LEU A 69 37.39 32.88 0.33
N THR A 70 38.20 33.92 0.23
CA THR A 70 39.08 34.45 1.28
C THR A 70 38.91 35.96 1.33
N ASP A 71 39.42 36.61 2.37
CA ASP A 71 39.37 38.08 2.49
C ASP A 71 40.01 38.83 1.31
N SER A 72 40.90 38.18 0.55
CA SER A 72 41.49 38.75 -0.67
C SER A 72 40.65 38.57 -1.94
N THR A 73 39.69 37.66 -1.95
CA THR A 73 38.92 37.29 -3.15
C THR A 73 37.43 37.62 -3.05
N VAL A 74 36.96 38.11 -1.89
CA VAL A 74 35.57 38.52 -1.69
C VAL A 74 35.51 39.72 -0.74
N HIS A 75 34.66 40.70 -1.04
CA HIS A 75 34.42 41.84 -0.15
C HIS A 75 33.00 42.39 -0.32
N PHE A 76 32.61 43.28 0.60
CA PHE A 76 31.38 44.05 0.51
C PHE A 76 31.65 45.48 0.08
N THR A 77 30.80 45.98 -0.81
CA THR A 77 30.86 47.35 -1.32
C THR A 77 29.52 48.01 -1.04
N GLU A 78 29.52 49.20 -0.41
CA GLU A 78 28.28 49.94 -0.16
C GLU A 78 27.65 50.44 -1.48
N VAL A 79 26.34 50.28 -1.61
CA VAL A 79 25.59 50.70 -2.79
C VAL A 79 24.44 51.62 -2.43
N LYS A 80 24.08 52.54 -3.33
CA LYS A 80 23.06 53.56 -3.05
C LYS A 80 21.65 52.98 -2.90
N ASN A 81 21.31 51.96 -3.68
CA ASN A 81 19.97 51.40 -3.73
C ASN A 81 20.03 49.88 -3.52
N ALA A 82 19.22 49.39 -2.57
CA ALA A 82 18.96 47.96 -2.44
C ALA A 82 18.07 47.46 -3.59
N THR A 83 18.24 46.20 -3.95
CA THR A 83 17.31 45.51 -4.86
C THR A 83 15.98 45.32 -4.13
N PRO A 84 14.82 45.66 -4.74
CA PRO A 84 13.51 45.37 -4.17
C PRO A 84 13.38 43.90 -3.79
N LEU A 85 12.85 43.61 -2.60
CA LEU A 85 12.90 42.27 -2.01
C LEU A 85 12.19 41.20 -2.85
N ASP A 86 11.06 41.53 -3.46
CA ASP A 86 10.31 40.66 -4.35
C ASP A 86 11.10 40.31 -5.62
N ALA A 87 11.73 41.29 -6.23
CA ALA A 87 12.61 41.10 -7.39
C ALA A 87 13.86 40.28 -7.02
N ALA A 88 14.44 40.56 -5.85
CA ALA A 88 15.59 39.84 -5.32
C ALA A 88 15.28 38.37 -5.06
N LEU A 89 14.18 38.06 -4.36
CA LEU A 89 13.71 36.69 -4.12
C LEU A 89 13.35 35.97 -5.42
N GLY A 90 12.74 36.67 -6.37
CA GLY A 90 12.39 36.10 -7.67
C GLY A 90 13.60 35.70 -8.50
N LYS A 91 14.63 36.57 -8.55
CA LYS A 91 15.92 36.25 -9.18
C LYS A 91 16.60 35.10 -8.44
N TYR A 92 16.66 35.15 -7.11
CA TYR A 92 17.37 34.18 -6.27
C TYR A 92 16.83 32.75 -6.40
N HIS A 93 15.51 32.59 -6.42
CA HIS A 93 14.86 31.28 -6.51
C HIS A 93 14.50 30.88 -7.95
N HIS A 94 14.74 31.76 -8.94
CA HIS A 94 14.27 31.59 -10.32
C HIS A 94 12.77 31.30 -10.40
N ARG A 95 11.97 32.09 -9.68
CA ARG A 95 10.50 31.96 -9.60
C ARG A 95 9.83 33.32 -9.69
N LYS A 96 8.61 33.34 -10.23
CA LYS A 96 7.71 34.49 -10.08
C LYS A 96 7.14 34.49 -8.67
N ILE A 97 7.49 35.49 -7.88
CA ILE A 97 7.03 35.62 -6.50
C ILE A 97 5.67 36.33 -6.46
N ILE A 98 4.80 35.81 -5.62
CA ILE A 98 3.51 36.38 -5.24
C ILE A 98 3.67 36.97 -3.85
N ILE A 99 3.16 38.18 -3.68
CA ILE A 99 3.10 38.86 -2.38
C ILE A 99 1.63 38.80 -1.94
N GLY A 100 1.40 38.14 -0.80
CA GLY A 100 0.11 38.15 -0.13
C GLY A 100 0.23 38.78 1.26
N ASN A 101 -0.90 38.96 1.93
CA ASN A 101 -0.98 39.47 3.28
C ASN A 101 -1.68 38.49 4.19
N MET A 102 -1.20 38.35 5.42
CA MET A 102 -1.91 37.58 6.43
C MET A 102 -3.31 38.16 6.67
N LYS A 103 -4.33 37.34 6.51
CA LYS A 103 -5.73 37.73 6.71
C LYS A 103 -6.05 38.05 8.16
N LYS A 104 -5.44 37.29 9.07
CA LYS A 104 -5.53 37.40 10.54
C LYS A 104 -4.42 36.55 11.17
N PRO A 105 -4.15 36.68 12.48
CA PRO A 105 -3.23 35.79 13.18
C PRO A 105 -3.62 34.32 13.00
N ALA A 106 -2.62 33.44 12.97
CA ALA A 106 -2.83 32.02 12.74
C ALA A 106 -3.76 31.41 13.80
N THR A 107 -4.71 30.57 13.36
CA THR A 107 -5.73 29.98 14.24
C THR A 107 -5.30 28.60 14.69
N ASN A 108 -5.33 28.30 15.99
CA ASN A 108 -5.07 26.96 16.50
C ASN A 108 -6.21 26.00 16.10
N LEU A 109 -5.86 24.86 15.49
CA LEU A 109 -6.81 23.83 15.05
C LEU A 109 -7.06 22.71 16.07
N GLN A 110 -6.41 22.75 17.22
CA GLN A 110 -6.53 21.71 18.26
C GLN A 110 -7.53 22.14 19.35
N CYS A 111 -8.49 21.27 19.67
CA CYS A 111 -9.47 21.52 20.71
C CYS A 111 -8.88 21.28 22.10
N GLY A 112 -8.80 22.32 22.93
CA GLY A 112 -8.41 22.21 24.35
C GLY A 112 -6.90 22.04 24.60
N ALA A 113 -6.05 22.14 23.58
CA ALA A 113 -4.62 22.27 23.77
C ALA A 113 -4.31 23.63 24.39
N LYS A 114 -3.64 23.64 25.56
CA LYS A 114 -3.04 24.88 26.10
C LYS A 114 -2.09 25.47 25.04
N GLU A 115 -1.93 26.79 25.01
CA GLU A 115 -1.00 27.49 24.10
C GLU A 115 0.43 26.91 24.13
N ASN A 116 0.80 26.19 25.20
CA ASN A 116 2.07 25.48 25.40
C ASN A 116 2.07 23.98 25.02
N SER A 117 1.16 23.51 24.15
CA SER A 117 1.26 22.16 23.59
C SER A 117 2.55 22.02 22.76
N GLU A 118 3.38 21.02 23.05
CA GLU A 118 4.63 20.73 22.31
C GLU A 118 4.44 20.56 20.81
N ARG A 119 3.21 20.29 20.34
CA ARG A 119 2.89 19.99 18.94
C ARG A 119 1.61 20.69 18.52
N LEU A 120 1.71 22.00 18.36
CA LEU A 120 0.64 22.88 17.87
C LEU A 120 0.44 22.72 16.35
N THR A 121 -0.81 22.72 15.89
CA THR A 121 -1.15 22.81 14.45
C THR A 121 -2.03 24.03 14.21
N ILE A 122 -1.64 24.87 13.27
CA ILE A 122 -2.32 26.14 12.96
C ILE A 122 -2.92 26.14 11.55
N LEU A 123 -3.97 26.93 11.39
CA LEU A 123 -4.51 27.39 10.12
C LEU A 123 -3.94 28.78 9.82
N VAL A 124 -3.28 28.90 8.68
CA VAL A 124 -2.74 30.15 8.14
C VAL A 124 -3.60 30.57 6.96
N GLU A 125 -4.12 31.80 6.96
CA GLU A 125 -4.95 32.34 5.87
C GLU A 125 -4.26 33.56 5.26
N ILE A 126 -3.92 33.47 3.97
CA ILE A 126 -3.17 34.51 3.23
C ILE A 126 -4.08 35.04 2.12
N VAL A 127 -4.23 36.36 2.02
CA VAL A 127 -4.94 37.04 0.92
C VAL A 127 -3.92 37.46 -0.13
N ALA A 128 -4.12 37.07 -1.39
CA ALA A 128 -3.28 37.46 -2.51
C ALA A 128 -4.11 37.69 -3.77
N ASN A 129 -4.10 38.94 -4.27
CA ASN A 129 -4.89 39.32 -5.44
C ASN A 129 -4.37 38.66 -6.72
N GLY A 130 -5.28 38.08 -7.51
CA GLY A 130 -4.94 37.48 -8.80
C GLY A 130 -4.16 36.18 -8.69
N ILE A 131 -4.18 35.54 -7.52
CA ILE A 131 -3.63 34.20 -7.36
C ILE A 131 -4.49 33.18 -8.11
N ASN A 132 -3.84 32.18 -8.69
CA ASN A 132 -4.49 31.06 -9.34
C ASN A 132 -3.83 29.74 -8.90
N TYR A 133 -4.63 28.77 -8.51
CA TYR A 133 -4.22 27.42 -8.13
C TYR A 133 -5.44 26.49 -8.14
N GLU A 134 -5.21 25.18 -8.18
CA GLU A 134 -6.27 24.17 -8.09
C GLU A 134 -6.18 23.35 -6.78
N PRO A 135 -7.30 22.84 -6.24
CA PRO A 135 -7.28 21.91 -5.11
C PRO A 135 -6.27 20.78 -5.32
N GLY A 136 -5.35 20.61 -4.37
CA GLY A 136 -4.24 19.66 -4.44
C GLY A 136 -2.87 20.28 -4.77
N ASP A 137 -2.83 21.53 -5.24
CA ASP A 137 -1.58 22.26 -5.47
C ASP A 137 -0.82 22.59 -4.17
N HIS A 138 0.45 22.95 -4.32
CA HIS A 138 1.33 23.34 -3.22
C HIS A 138 1.71 24.80 -3.30
N VAL A 139 2.03 25.39 -2.16
CA VAL A 139 2.69 26.70 -2.06
C VAL A 139 4.11 26.53 -1.55
N GLY A 140 5.07 27.20 -2.17
CA GLY A 140 6.43 27.38 -1.64
C GLY A 140 6.52 28.71 -0.89
N ILE A 141 6.57 28.66 0.44
CA ILE A 141 6.70 29.83 1.32
C ILE A 141 8.18 30.19 1.44
N LEU A 142 8.50 31.48 1.34
CA LEU A 142 9.83 32.04 1.55
C LEU A 142 9.91 32.63 2.96
N PRO A 143 10.52 31.91 3.93
CA PRO A 143 10.46 32.30 5.34
C PRO A 143 11.53 33.33 5.72
N GLU A 144 11.50 33.72 7.00
CA GLU A 144 12.53 34.52 7.64
C GLU A 144 13.23 33.73 8.74
N ASN A 145 14.55 33.88 8.83
CA ASN A 145 15.28 33.47 10.02
C ASN A 145 14.90 34.38 11.20
N ARG A 146 14.94 33.82 12.42
CA ARG A 146 14.57 34.58 13.61
C ARG A 146 15.58 35.68 13.90
N GLN A 147 15.07 36.84 14.31
CA GLN A 147 15.86 38.05 14.50
C GLN A 147 16.89 37.92 15.63
N ASP A 148 16.62 37.13 16.66
CA ASP A 148 17.59 36.86 17.74
C ASP A 148 18.84 36.13 17.22
N ILE A 149 18.65 35.13 16.35
CA ILE A 149 19.77 34.41 15.72
C ILE A 149 20.53 35.34 14.77
N VAL A 150 19.81 36.09 13.93
CA VAL A 150 20.42 37.05 12.97
C VAL A 150 21.26 38.10 13.70
N ASN A 151 20.72 38.71 14.76
CA ASN A 151 21.42 39.71 15.57
C ASN A 151 22.67 39.12 16.23
N GLY A 152 22.53 37.95 16.86
CA GLY A 152 23.67 37.30 17.52
C GLY A 152 24.79 36.93 16.56
N ILE A 153 24.47 36.57 15.30
CA ILE A 153 25.51 36.33 14.28
C ILE A 153 26.19 37.64 13.90
N ILE A 154 25.43 38.70 13.61
CA ILE A 154 25.99 40.01 13.24
C ILE A 154 27.01 40.50 14.28
N GLU A 155 26.69 40.35 15.57
CA GLU A 155 27.60 40.71 16.68
C GLU A 155 28.93 39.94 16.70
N ARG A 156 29.01 38.80 16.01
CA ARG A 156 30.18 37.93 15.92
C ARG A 156 30.95 38.07 14.61
N LEU A 157 30.48 38.86 13.65
CA LEU A 157 31.14 39.07 12.35
C LEU A 157 32.07 40.29 12.37
N ALA A 158 33.09 40.24 11.53
CA ALA A 158 33.96 41.37 11.22
C ALA A 158 33.69 41.93 9.82
N GLY A 159 34.18 43.15 9.54
CA GLY A 159 34.23 43.73 8.20
C GLY A 159 32.98 44.49 7.75
N VAL A 160 31.98 44.69 8.62
CA VAL A 160 30.80 45.53 8.35
C VAL A 160 30.49 46.37 9.59
N GLU A 161 30.56 47.70 9.46
CA GLU A 161 30.29 48.63 10.57
C GLU A 161 28.78 48.83 10.81
N ASN A 162 28.02 49.00 9.72
CA ASN A 162 26.56 49.16 9.77
C ASN A 162 25.89 48.00 9.03
N PRO A 163 25.21 47.07 9.72
CA PRO A 163 24.59 45.90 9.08
C PRO A 163 23.30 46.22 8.32
N ASP A 164 22.81 47.47 8.39
CA ASP A 164 21.53 47.91 7.85
C ASP A 164 21.66 48.74 6.55
N VAL A 165 22.87 49.10 6.13
CA VAL A 165 23.09 49.76 4.82
C VAL A 165 23.06 48.75 3.67
N PRO A 166 22.63 49.14 2.46
CA PRO A 166 22.70 48.27 1.29
C PRO A 166 24.16 47.95 0.90
N LEU A 167 24.47 46.66 0.82
CA LEU A 167 25.77 46.11 0.44
C LEU A 167 25.64 45.25 -0.81
N GLN A 168 26.66 45.29 -1.66
CA GLN A 168 26.86 44.36 -2.77
C GLN A 168 28.04 43.44 -2.42
N LEU A 169 27.82 42.12 -2.45
CA LEU A 169 28.90 41.15 -2.37
C LEU A 169 29.59 41.08 -3.73
N GLU A 170 30.91 41.29 -3.76
CA GLU A 170 31.72 41.21 -4.98
C GLU A 170 32.80 40.12 -4.83
N ILE A 171 33.01 39.35 -5.89
CA ILE A 171 34.02 38.29 -5.98
C ILE A 171 35.07 38.69 -7.04
N LEU A 172 36.32 38.33 -6.79
CA LEU A 172 37.42 38.53 -7.74
C LEU A 172 37.38 37.46 -8.84
N THR A 173 36.91 37.82 -10.02
CA THR A 173 36.86 36.94 -11.21
C THR A 173 38.11 37.10 -12.08
N GLU A 174 38.65 35.99 -12.56
CA GLU A 174 39.72 35.95 -13.57
C GLU A 174 39.15 35.70 -14.97
N ASN A 175 39.17 36.73 -15.81
CA ASN A 175 38.68 36.66 -17.17
C ASN A 175 39.85 36.44 -18.14
N HIS A 176 39.82 35.34 -18.89
CA HIS A 176 40.80 35.04 -19.93
C HIS A 176 40.48 35.81 -21.21
N THR A 177 41.27 36.83 -21.51
CA THR A 177 41.16 37.62 -22.75
C THR A 177 42.28 37.27 -23.73
N SER A 178 42.13 37.68 -24.98
CA SER A 178 43.18 37.54 -26.01
C SER A 178 44.52 38.21 -25.64
N ASN A 179 44.51 39.10 -24.63
CA ASN A 179 45.66 39.86 -24.17
C ASN A 179 46.19 39.38 -22.80
N GLY A 180 45.69 38.28 -22.26
CA GLY A 180 46.08 37.70 -20.97
C GLY A 180 44.92 37.58 -19.97
N ILE A 181 45.26 37.19 -18.73
CA ILE A 181 44.32 37.06 -17.61
C ILE A 181 44.10 38.46 -17.02
N VAL A 182 42.84 38.91 -17.00
CA VAL A 182 42.43 40.17 -16.37
C VAL A 182 41.59 39.84 -15.15
N GLN A 183 41.99 40.36 -13.99
CA GLN A 183 41.22 40.26 -12.75
C GLN A 183 40.25 41.43 -12.64
N SER A 184 38.98 41.14 -12.38
CA SER A 184 37.94 42.15 -12.15
C SER A 184 37.03 41.74 -10.99
N TRP A 185 36.58 42.74 -10.22
CA TRP A 185 35.56 42.55 -9.21
C TRP A 185 34.19 42.51 -9.86
N GLU A 186 33.45 41.43 -9.62
CA GLU A 186 32.14 41.22 -10.19
C GLU A 186 31.12 40.92 -9.08
N PRO A 187 29.87 41.40 -9.21
CA PRO A 187 28.81 41.07 -8.27
C PRO A 187 28.61 39.57 -8.14
N HIS A 188 28.46 39.07 -6.92
CA HIS A 188 28.13 37.67 -6.68
C HIS A 188 26.80 37.31 -7.36
N ASP A 189 26.78 36.26 -8.19
CA ASP A 189 25.65 35.91 -9.05
C ASP A 189 24.31 35.75 -8.31
N LYS A 190 24.38 35.09 -7.15
CA LYS A 190 23.20 34.76 -6.33
C LYS A 190 22.86 35.83 -5.29
N ILE A 191 23.82 36.37 -4.55
CA ILE A 191 23.54 37.29 -3.43
C ILE A 191 23.14 38.67 -3.96
N PRO A 192 21.90 39.14 -3.71
CA PRO A 192 21.44 40.43 -4.20
C PRO A 192 21.99 41.60 -3.38
N ALA A 193 22.05 42.79 -3.98
CA ALA A 193 22.35 44.04 -3.27
C ALA A 193 21.27 44.32 -2.21
N CYS A 194 21.59 44.13 -0.93
CA CYS A 194 20.72 44.40 0.21
C CYS A 194 21.55 44.51 1.49
N SER A 195 20.93 44.76 2.64
CA SER A 195 21.69 44.86 3.90
C SER A 195 22.15 43.49 4.39
N LEU A 196 23.24 43.45 5.17
CA LEU A 196 23.74 42.21 5.79
C LEU A 196 22.64 41.53 6.62
N ARG A 197 21.84 42.32 7.34
CA ARG A 197 20.68 41.84 8.08
C ARG A 197 19.67 41.14 7.17
N THR A 198 19.35 41.72 6.01
CA THR A 198 18.42 41.13 5.06
C THR A 198 18.99 39.85 4.43
N MET A 199 20.30 39.81 4.13
CA MET A 199 20.99 38.60 3.65
C MET A 199 20.80 37.43 4.62
N LEU A 200 21.16 37.63 5.90
CA LEU A 200 21.01 36.64 6.97
C LEU A 200 19.55 36.30 7.28
N THR A 201 18.62 37.24 7.08
CA THR A 201 17.19 37.00 7.36
C THR A 201 16.51 36.19 6.25
N ARG A 202 16.83 36.45 4.97
CA ARG A 202 16.00 36.02 3.82
C ARG A 202 16.71 35.14 2.79
N PHE A 203 18.04 35.12 2.74
CA PHE A 203 18.76 34.54 1.61
C PHE A 203 19.64 33.35 1.99
N VAL A 204 20.22 33.33 3.19
CA VAL A 204 21.13 32.25 3.63
C VAL A 204 20.56 31.44 4.79
N ASP A 205 20.88 30.15 4.83
CA ASP A 205 20.55 29.25 5.91
C ASP A 205 21.60 29.38 7.02
N ILE A 206 21.12 29.73 8.21
CA ILE A 206 21.93 29.89 9.43
C ILE A 206 21.55 28.87 10.51
N THR A 207 20.62 27.96 10.20
CA THR A 207 20.00 27.04 11.17
C THR A 207 20.37 25.59 10.95
N THR A 208 20.68 25.19 9.71
CA THR A 208 21.23 23.86 9.44
C THR A 208 22.64 23.76 10.04
N PRO A 209 22.99 22.64 10.70
CA PRO A 209 24.34 22.42 11.20
C PRO A 209 25.42 22.72 10.15
N PRO A 210 26.42 23.58 10.45
CA PRO A 210 27.45 23.93 9.49
C PRO A 210 28.22 22.71 8.98
N SER A 211 28.43 22.64 7.67
CA SER A 211 29.18 21.54 7.06
C SER A 211 30.64 21.54 7.50
N ARG A 212 31.33 20.41 7.31
CA ARG A 212 32.77 20.28 7.61
C ARG A 212 33.62 21.33 6.88
N GLN A 213 33.21 21.72 5.66
CA GLN A 213 33.85 22.79 4.90
C GLN A 213 33.72 24.16 5.59
N ILE A 214 32.53 24.49 6.11
CA ILE A 214 32.31 25.71 6.88
C ILE A 214 33.09 25.66 8.20
N LEU A 215 33.14 24.52 8.89
CA LEU A 215 33.93 24.39 10.12
C LEU A 215 35.44 24.58 9.85
N THR A 216 35.94 24.04 8.74
CA THR A 216 37.34 24.24 8.30
C THR A 216 37.62 25.72 8.05
N LEU A 217 36.70 26.43 7.39
CA LEU A 217 36.78 27.87 7.19
C LEU A 217 36.77 28.62 8.53
N LEU A 218 35.83 28.35 9.42
CA LEU A 218 35.71 29.01 10.71
C LEU A 218 36.98 28.83 11.56
N ALA A 219 37.64 27.66 11.49
CA ALA A 219 38.88 27.40 12.19
C ALA A 219 40.04 28.34 11.77
N THR A 220 40.03 28.87 10.54
CA THR A 220 41.07 29.84 10.11
C THR A 220 40.89 31.21 10.75
N TYR A 221 39.68 31.53 11.21
CA TYR A 221 39.32 32.78 11.88
C TYR A 221 39.33 32.71 13.41
N CYS A 222 39.74 31.58 14.00
CA CYS A 222 39.96 31.43 15.44
C CYS A 222 41.28 32.09 15.86
N LYS A 223 41.20 33.06 16.78
CA LYS A 223 42.38 33.71 17.40
C LYS A 223 43.01 32.86 18.50
N ASP A 224 42.20 32.07 19.22
CA ASP A 224 42.68 31.18 20.27
C ASP A 224 43.13 29.83 19.68
N ALA A 225 44.26 29.32 20.18
CA ALA A 225 44.86 28.10 19.67
C ALA A 225 44.06 26.84 20.01
N GLU A 226 43.40 26.80 21.17
CA GLU A 226 42.57 25.67 21.59
C GLU A 226 41.25 25.63 20.82
N ASP A 227 40.59 26.79 20.63
CA ASP A 227 39.40 26.89 19.77
C ASP A 227 39.72 26.43 18.34
N LYS A 228 40.82 26.93 17.76
CA LYS A 228 41.28 26.52 16.42
C LYS A 228 41.50 25.02 16.33
N LYS A 229 42.19 24.44 17.32
CA LYS A 229 42.48 23.01 17.36
C LYS A 229 41.21 22.17 17.48
N LYS A 230 40.30 22.52 18.38
CA LYS A 230 39.02 21.81 18.54
C LYS A 230 38.18 21.85 17.28
N LEU A 231 38.05 23.02 16.67
CA LEU A 231 37.25 23.22 15.46
C LEU A 231 37.86 22.51 14.25
N THR A 232 39.20 22.53 14.13
CA THR A 232 39.94 21.77 13.10
C THR A 232 39.75 20.26 13.28
N ASN A 233 39.84 19.75 14.51
CA ASN A 233 39.62 18.34 14.80
C ASN A 233 38.18 17.92 14.47
N LEU A 234 37.20 18.72 14.87
CA LEU A 234 35.79 18.49 14.54
C LEU A 234 35.55 18.48 13.02
N ALA A 235 36.18 19.38 12.28
CA ALA A 235 36.06 19.43 10.81
C ALA A 235 36.72 18.23 10.11
N ASN A 236 37.81 17.69 10.67
CA ASN A 236 38.61 16.64 10.03
C ASN A 236 38.14 15.22 10.39
N ASP A 237 37.64 15.00 11.61
CA ASP A 237 37.14 13.68 12.04
C ASP A 237 35.65 13.52 11.73
N SER A 238 35.36 12.66 10.75
CA SER A 238 33.99 12.39 10.30
C SER A 238 33.10 11.79 11.39
N ALA A 239 33.64 10.94 12.28
CA ALA A 239 32.83 10.29 13.31
C ALA A 239 32.43 11.30 14.39
N THR A 240 33.40 12.08 14.88
CA THR A 240 33.17 13.16 15.84
C THR A 240 32.20 14.21 15.29
N TYR A 241 32.33 14.58 14.01
CA TYR A 241 31.42 15.52 13.36
C TYR A 241 29.97 15.01 13.33
N GLU A 242 29.74 13.76 12.90
CA GLU A 242 28.38 13.22 12.81
C GLU A 242 27.76 13.09 14.20
N GLU A 243 28.50 12.62 15.21
CA GLU A 243 28.02 12.57 16.59
C GLU A 243 27.60 13.95 17.10
N TRP A 244 28.46 14.97 16.94
CA TRP A 244 28.17 16.35 17.31
C TRP A 244 26.96 16.91 16.54
N ARG A 245 26.87 16.67 15.23
CA ARG A 245 25.78 17.11 14.36
C ARG A 245 24.45 16.49 14.76
N TYR A 246 24.38 15.18 14.99
CA TYR A 246 23.13 14.49 15.35
C TYR A 246 22.69 14.77 16.78
N TYR A 247 23.64 14.79 17.73
CA TYR A 247 23.32 14.96 19.14
C TYR A 247 22.97 16.40 19.48
N ARG A 248 23.74 17.38 18.96
CA ARG A 248 23.55 18.80 19.30
C ARG A 248 22.72 19.58 18.30
N ILE A 249 22.71 19.18 17.02
CA ILE A 249 22.02 19.87 15.91
C ILE A 249 22.24 21.39 15.96
N PRO A 250 23.49 21.89 16.09
CA PRO A 250 23.71 23.29 16.42
C PRO A 250 23.51 24.21 15.22
N HIS A 251 22.86 25.35 15.41
CA HIS A 251 22.80 26.41 14.39
C HIS A 251 24.07 27.27 14.40
N LEU A 252 24.30 28.07 13.35
CA LEU A 252 25.55 28.81 13.16
C LEU A 252 25.93 29.71 14.37
N LEU A 253 24.94 30.37 14.98
CA LEU A 253 25.19 31.18 16.17
C LEU A 253 25.68 30.35 17.38
N GLU A 254 25.15 29.16 17.61
CA GLU A 254 25.60 28.29 18.71
C GLU A 254 27.05 27.87 18.48
N VAL A 255 27.45 27.61 17.23
CA VAL A 255 28.85 27.31 16.88
C VAL A 255 29.75 28.52 17.17
N LEU A 256 29.36 29.72 16.73
CA LEU A 256 30.14 30.93 17.01
C LEU A 256 30.21 31.24 18.52
N GLN A 257 29.18 30.86 19.29
CA GLN A 257 29.17 30.98 20.75
C GLN A 257 30.07 29.94 21.43
N GLU A 258 30.10 28.70 20.94
CA GLU A 258 30.96 27.62 21.42
C GLU A 258 32.44 27.90 21.17
N PHE A 259 32.77 28.59 20.07
CA PHE A 259 34.14 28.99 19.70
C PHE A 259 34.28 30.52 19.70
N PRO A 260 34.34 31.17 20.88
CA PRO A 260 34.24 32.63 20.99
C PRO A 260 35.41 33.39 20.37
N SER A 261 36.57 32.77 20.16
CA SER A 261 37.69 33.40 19.46
C SER A 261 37.54 33.41 17.94
N CYS A 262 36.55 32.71 17.39
CA CYS A 262 36.23 32.69 15.96
C CYS A 262 35.51 33.98 15.55
N GLN A 263 36.13 34.75 14.67
CA GLN A 263 35.56 36.02 14.18
C GLN A 263 35.71 36.13 12.65
N PRO A 264 34.86 35.43 11.88
CA PRO A 264 34.92 35.47 10.42
C PRO A 264 34.46 36.82 9.85
N THR A 265 34.94 37.18 8.67
CA THR A 265 34.43 38.36 7.97
C THR A 265 33.06 38.07 7.34
N ALA A 266 32.18 39.07 7.36
CA ALA A 266 30.82 38.91 6.86
C ALA A 266 30.80 38.53 5.36
N ALA A 267 31.68 39.09 4.55
CA ALA A 267 31.73 38.82 3.11
C ALA A 267 32.07 37.36 2.81
N VAL A 268 33.11 36.83 3.46
CA VAL A 268 33.55 35.43 3.31
C VAL A 268 32.47 34.47 3.77
N LEU A 269 31.87 34.72 4.94
CA LEU A 269 30.85 33.84 5.48
C LEU A 269 29.60 33.82 4.59
N ILE A 270 29.07 34.97 4.19
CA ILE A 270 27.86 35.05 3.33
C ILE A 270 28.08 34.37 1.98
N GLY A 271 29.26 34.51 1.38
CA GLY A 271 29.59 33.84 0.12
C GLY A 271 29.67 32.31 0.21
N GLN A 272 29.78 31.74 1.42
CA GLN A 272 29.96 30.30 1.64
C GLN A 272 28.70 29.61 2.19
N LEU A 273 27.77 30.35 2.80
CA LEU A 273 26.56 29.77 3.38
C LEU A 273 25.60 29.23 2.31
N MET A 274 24.87 28.18 2.69
CA MET A 274 23.85 27.60 1.83
C MET A 274 22.66 28.55 1.66
N PRO A 275 21.97 28.53 0.51
CA PRO A 275 20.74 29.29 0.32
C PRO A 275 19.61 28.84 1.26
N LEU A 276 18.89 29.80 1.85
CA LEU A 276 17.67 29.54 2.61
C LEU A 276 16.59 28.97 1.67
N GLN A 277 16.20 27.72 1.90
CA GLN A 277 15.25 27.03 1.02
C GLN A 277 13.78 27.37 1.34
N PRO A 278 12.93 27.53 0.29
CA PRO A 278 11.48 27.62 0.46
C PRO A 278 10.93 26.37 1.16
N ARG A 279 9.86 26.52 1.95
CA ARG A 279 9.12 25.37 2.51
C ARG A 279 7.81 25.16 1.77
N PHE A 280 7.55 23.91 1.39
CA PHE A 280 6.33 23.55 0.67
C PHE A 280 5.22 23.14 1.63
N TYR A 281 4.03 23.67 1.39
CA TYR A 281 2.79 23.28 2.08
C TYR A 281 1.71 22.96 1.05
N SER A 282 0.94 21.90 1.28
CA SER A 282 -0.26 21.63 0.49
C SER A 282 -1.32 22.67 0.80
N ILE A 283 -1.93 23.23 -0.24
CA ILE A 283 -2.98 24.23 -0.11
C ILE A 283 -4.24 23.56 0.45
N SER A 284 -4.83 24.18 1.47
CA SER A 284 -5.97 23.66 2.23
C SER A 284 -7.25 24.48 2.07
N SER A 285 -7.35 25.25 0.98
CA SER A 285 -8.54 26.00 0.55
C SER A 285 -8.87 25.75 -0.92
N SER A 286 -10.13 25.82 -1.30
CA SER A 286 -10.55 25.98 -2.71
C SER A 286 -10.73 27.47 -3.06
N LEU A 287 -10.23 27.90 -4.23
CA LEU A 287 -10.45 29.26 -4.75
C LEU A 287 -11.93 29.55 -5.04
N LYS A 288 -12.74 28.52 -5.31
CA LYS A 288 -14.19 28.70 -5.48
C LYS A 288 -14.88 29.06 -4.17
N LYS A 289 -14.36 28.56 -3.05
CA LYS A 289 -14.89 28.85 -1.71
C LYS A 289 -14.33 30.17 -1.17
N TYR A 290 -13.03 30.38 -1.33
CA TYR A 290 -12.31 31.55 -0.82
C TYR A 290 -11.57 32.24 -1.96
N ASN A 291 -12.20 33.24 -2.56
CA ASN A 291 -11.62 33.98 -3.68
C ASN A 291 -10.40 34.80 -3.22
N ASN A 292 -9.30 34.74 -3.98
CA ASN A 292 -8.02 35.40 -3.66
C ASN A 292 -7.40 35.00 -2.31
N GLU A 293 -7.71 33.81 -1.77
CA GLU A 293 -7.11 33.34 -0.51
C GLU A 293 -6.39 32.01 -0.68
N VAL A 294 -5.30 31.83 0.09
CA VAL A 294 -4.58 30.56 0.27
C VAL A 294 -4.59 30.21 1.74
N HIS A 295 -5.10 29.03 2.05
CA HIS A 295 -5.11 28.50 3.42
C HIS A 295 -4.08 27.40 3.56
N LEU A 296 -3.33 27.37 4.65
CA LEU A 296 -2.34 26.33 4.95
C LEU A 296 -2.62 25.69 6.30
N THR A 297 -2.48 24.37 6.37
CA THR A 297 -2.52 23.60 7.61
C THR A 297 -1.10 23.29 8.04
N VAL A 298 -0.57 23.99 9.04
CA VAL A 298 0.85 23.99 9.39
C VAL A 298 1.06 23.38 10.78
N ALA A 299 1.82 22.30 10.87
CA ALA A 299 2.34 21.82 12.15
C ALA A 299 3.53 22.68 12.57
N ILE A 300 3.50 23.16 13.81
CA ILE A 300 4.60 23.93 14.40
C ILE A 300 5.70 22.97 14.80
N VAL A 301 6.87 23.15 14.20
CA VAL A 301 8.07 22.37 14.52
C VAL A 301 8.81 23.07 15.66
N LYS A 302 8.87 22.39 16.80
CA LYS A 302 9.63 22.75 17.99
C LYS A 302 10.17 21.47 18.61
N TYR A 303 11.45 21.45 18.98
CA TYR A 303 12.09 20.30 19.62
C TYR A 303 13.25 20.76 20.50
N ARG A 304 13.66 19.96 21.47
CA ARG A 304 14.90 20.16 22.23
C ARG A 304 16.00 19.26 21.69
N THR A 305 17.21 19.79 21.64
CA THR A 305 18.40 19.00 21.25
C THR A 305 18.91 18.19 22.44
N GLN A 306 19.91 17.33 22.23
CA GLN A 306 20.57 16.57 23.31
C GLN A 306 19.59 15.74 24.17
N ASP A 307 18.75 14.94 23.51
CA ASP A 307 17.78 14.05 24.18
C ASP A 307 16.86 14.75 25.21
N GLU A 308 16.39 15.95 24.87
CA GLU A 308 15.53 16.84 25.68
C GLU A 308 16.23 17.70 26.76
N ASP A 309 17.53 17.52 26.98
CA ASP A 309 18.31 18.30 27.96
C ASP A 309 18.90 19.60 27.36
N GLY A 310 18.92 19.73 26.04
CA GLY A 310 19.50 20.87 25.31
C GLY A 310 18.57 22.08 25.13
N PRO A 311 19.05 23.12 24.41
CA PRO A 311 18.25 24.27 24.04
C PRO A 311 17.07 23.90 23.11
N GLU A 312 16.04 24.77 23.12
CA GLU A 312 14.89 24.62 22.23
C GLU A 312 15.22 25.15 20.83
N HIS A 313 14.98 24.31 19.83
CA HIS A 313 15.13 24.62 18.42
C HIS A 313 13.78 24.73 17.74
N PHE A 314 13.70 25.59 16.73
CA PHE A 314 12.45 26.00 16.10
C PHE A 314 12.56 25.84 14.58
N GLY A 315 11.57 25.20 13.97
CA GLY A 315 11.49 25.16 12.51
C GLY A 315 11.29 26.55 11.95
N VAL A 316 12.18 26.97 11.05
CA VAL A 316 12.23 28.33 10.46
C VAL A 316 10.87 28.76 9.92
N CYS A 317 10.33 28.04 8.93
CA CYS A 317 9.11 28.46 8.26
C CYS A 317 7.84 28.32 9.11
N SER A 318 7.71 27.26 9.91
CA SER A 318 6.51 27.05 10.72
C SER A 318 6.36 28.12 11.80
N ASN A 319 7.47 28.50 12.44
CA ASN A 319 7.47 29.52 13.48
C ASN A 319 7.42 30.94 12.89
N TYR A 320 8.02 31.16 11.73
CA TYR A 320 7.81 32.38 10.93
C TYR A 320 6.31 32.61 10.71
N LEU A 321 5.59 31.64 10.11
CA LEU A 321 4.16 31.76 9.84
C LEU A 321 3.31 31.93 11.12
N ASN A 322 3.69 31.27 12.22
CA ASN A 322 3.00 31.41 13.51
C ASN A 322 3.20 32.79 14.15
N GLY A 323 4.32 33.46 13.87
CA GLY A 323 4.66 34.77 14.42
C GLY A 323 4.07 35.96 13.66
N LEU A 324 3.50 35.73 12.47
CA LEU A 324 2.95 36.80 11.64
C LEU A 324 1.63 37.35 12.20
N LYS A 325 1.45 38.66 12.04
CA LYS A 325 0.26 39.42 12.41
C LYS A 325 -0.60 39.73 11.19
N GLU A 326 -1.81 40.19 11.45
CA GLU A 326 -2.69 40.67 10.38
C GLU A 326 -1.98 41.72 9.51
N LYS A 327 -2.14 41.60 8.18
CA LYS A 327 -1.54 42.46 7.14
C LYS A 327 -0.04 42.29 6.92
N ASP A 328 0.67 41.48 7.71
CA ASP A 328 2.07 41.18 7.42
C ASP A 328 2.22 40.54 6.03
N ASN A 329 3.27 40.93 5.30
CA ASN A 329 3.54 40.44 3.95
C ASN A 329 4.06 38.99 3.99
N VAL A 330 3.54 38.14 3.11
CA VAL A 330 4.00 36.77 2.89
C VAL A 330 4.44 36.63 1.44
N TYR A 331 5.68 36.16 1.25
CA TYR A 331 6.28 35.95 -0.06
C TYR A 331 6.24 34.47 -0.40
N PHE A 332 5.67 34.13 -1.54
CA PHE A 332 5.49 32.73 -1.92
C PHE A 332 5.32 32.53 -3.42
N PHE A 333 5.29 31.29 -3.86
CA PHE A 333 4.91 30.93 -5.23
C PHE A 333 4.08 29.63 -5.22
N VAL A 334 3.22 29.48 -6.22
CA VAL A 334 2.41 28.26 -6.38
C VAL A 334 3.19 27.24 -7.21
N ARG A 335 3.13 25.96 -6.81
CA ARG A 335 3.64 24.83 -7.56
C ARG A 335 2.48 23.87 -7.84
N SER A 336 2.16 23.71 -9.11
CA SER A 336 1.09 22.80 -9.52
C SER A 336 1.47 21.34 -9.24
N ALA A 337 0.49 20.57 -8.77
CA ALA A 337 0.58 19.14 -8.55
C ALA A 337 -0.55 18.41 -9.28
N SER A 338 -0.48 18.40 -10.61
CA SER A 338 -1.52 17.83 -11.47
C SER A 338 -1.86 16.36 -11.20
N SER A 339 -0.93 15.58 -10.67
CA SER A 339 -1.17 14.19 -10.25
C SER A 339 -1.96 14.06 -8.94
N PHE A 340 -2.23 15.17 -8.25
CA PHE A 340 -2.96 15.23 -6.98
C PHE A 340 -4.20 16.12 -7.08
N HIS A 341 -4.69 16.41 -8.28
CA HIS A 341 -5.94 17.13 -8.51
C HIS A 341 -7.15 16.20 -8.40
N ILE A 342 -8.33 16.79 -8.18
CA ILE A 342 -9.61 16.06 -8.22
C ILE A 342 -9.77 15.36 -9.58
N PRO A 343 -10.33 14.13 -9.65
CA PRO A 343 -10.49 13.41 -10.91
C PRO A 343 -11.30 14.21 -11.94
N LYS A 344 -10.91 14.08 -13.21
CA LYS A 344 -11.68 14.66 -14.33
C LYS A 344 -13.08 14.08 -14.42
N ASP A 345 -13.21 12.77 -14.18
CA ASP A 345 -14.52 12.12 -14.05
C ASP A 345 -15.05 12.34 -12.63
N ILE A 346 -15.92 13.34 -12.52
CA ILE A 346 -16.52 13.80 -11.27
C ILE A 346 -17.51 12.81 -10.65
N THR A 347 -17.85 11.72 -11.36
CA THR A 347 -18.80 10.72 -10.87
C THR A 347 -18.13 9.58 -10.09
N LYS A 348 -16.80 9.44 -10.22
CA LYS A 348 -16.06 8.33 -9.64
C LYS A 348 -15.83 8.53 -8.13
N PRO A 349 -15.98 7.48 -7.31
CA PRO A 349 -15.72 7.58 -5.88
C PRO A 349 -14.29 8.00 -5.56
N ILE A 350 -14.11 8.62 -4.40
CA ILE A 350 -12.83 9.13 -3.93
C ILE A 350 -12.57 8.64 -2.50
N ILE A 351 -11.40 8.04 -2.28
CA ILE A 351 -10.89 7.66 -0.95
C ILE A 351 -9.71 8.57 -0.60
N LEU A 352 -9.83 9.31 0.48
CA LEU A 352 -8.86 10.28 0.98
C LEU A 352 -8.22 9.71 2.25
N ILE A 353 -6.90 9.51 2.26
CA ILE A 353 -6.17 8.94 3.39
C ILE A 353 -5.07 9.91 3.81
N GLY A 354 -5.20 10.52 4.99
CA GLY A 354 -4.22 11.54 5.40
C GLY A 354 -4.26 11.87 6.87
N PRO A 355 -3.42 11.24 7.72
CA PRO A 355 -3.32 11.57 9.12
C PRO A 355 -2.59 12.90 9.36
N GLY A 356 -2.90 13.55 10.49
CA GLY A 356 -2.28 14.81 10.90
C GLY A 356 -2.39 15.91 9.84
N THR A 357 -1.30 16.59 9.52
CA THR A 357 -1.27 17.63 8.46
C THR A 357 -1.52 17.07 7.06
N GLY A 358 -1.49 15.75 6.85
CA GLY A 358 -1.88 15.11 5.58
C GLY A 358 -3.34 15.38 5.18
N ILE A 359 -4.18 15.89 6.08
CA ILE A 359 -5.53 16.34 5.75
C ILE A 359 -5.58 17.64 4.92
N ALA A 360 -4.49 18.40 4.87
CA ALA A 360 -4.44 19.72 4.26
C ALA A 360 -5.05 19.79 2.84
N PRO A 361 -4.59 19.00 1.84
CA PRO A 361 -5.18 19.09 0.50
C PRO A 361 -6.63 18.61 0.47
N PHE A 362 -7.02 17.67 1.33
CA PHE A 362 -8.39 17.16 1.38
C PHE A 362 -9.39 18.20 1.83
N ARG A 363 -8.96 19.17 2.66
CA ARG A 363 -9.78 20.33 2.97
C ARG A 363 -10.16 21.14 1.75
N SER A 364 -9.22 21.36 0.84
CA SER A 364 -9.51 22.02 -0.44
C SER A 364 -10.48 21.18 -1.30
N PHE A 365 -10.40 19.85 -1.25
CA PHE A 365 -11.28 18.96 -2.02
C PHE A 365 -12.73 19.03 -1.55
N TRP A 366 -13.00 18.89 -0.24
CA TRP A 366 -14.38 18.95 0.23
C TRP A 366 -14.97 20.35 0.10
N GLN A 367 -14.16 21.41 0.21
CA GLN A 367 -14.63 22.77 -0.07
C GLN A 367 -14.99 22.99 -1.54
N GLU A 368 -14.19 22.43 -2.46
CA GLU A 368 -14.50 22.46 -3.89
C GLU A 368 -15.82 21.76 -4.19
N TRP A 369 -16.04 20.58 -3.58
CA TRP A 369 -17.27 19.82 -3.73
C TRP A 369 -18.48 20.49 -3.08
N GLU A 370 -18.29 21.13 -1.93
CA GLU A 370 -19.35 21.90 -1.27
C GLU A 370 -19.86 23.03 -2.19
N VAL A 371 -18.96 23.79 -2.82
CA VAL A 371 -19.36 24.84 -3.76
C VAL A 371 -20.03 24.26 -5.00
N LYS A 372 -19.46 23.20 -5.59
CA LYS A 372 -20.08 22.50 -6.73
C LYS A 372 -21.48 21.96 -6.42
N GLN A 373 -21.69 21.47 -5.20
CA GLN A 373 -23.00 21.01 -4.74
C GLN A 373 -24.02 22.15 -4.70
N ILE A 374 -23.61 23.33 -4.22
CA ILE A 374 -24.43 24.55 -4.24
C ILE A 374 -24.74 24.98 -5.69
N GLU A 375 -23.79 24.81 -6.61
CA GLU A 375 -23.96 25.04 -8.06
C GLU A 375 -24.82 23.97 -8.76
N GLY A 376 -25.34 22.97 -8.04
CA GLY A 376 -26.21 21.92 -8.57
C GLY A 376 -25.50 20.67 -9.10
N VAL A 377 -24.19 20.54 -8.87
CA VAL A 377 -23.40 19.34 -9.23
C VAL A 377 -23.26 18.42 -8.02
N ALA A 378 -23.83 17.21 -8.12
CA ALA A 378 -23.73 16.24 -7.03
C ALA A 378 -22.27 15.81 -6.76
N PRO A 379 -21.81 15.81 -5.50
CA PRO A 379 -20.52 15.24 -5.14
C PRO A 379 -20.45 13.73 -5.46
N PRO A 380 -19.27 13.18 -5.81
CA PRO A 380 -19.08 11.74 -5.86
C PRO A 380 -19.14 11.16 -4.46
N LYS A 381 -19.10 9.82 -4.37
CA LYS A 381 -18.97 9.14 -3.09
C LYS A 381 -17.57 9.38 -2.51
N VAL A 382 -17.45 10.10 -1.39
CA VAL A 382 -16.18 10.49 -0.76
C VAL A 382 -16.00 9.84 0.61
N TRP A 383 -14.91 9.08 0.79
CA TRP A 383 -14.50 8.50 2.07
C TRP A 383 -13.22 9.16 2.56
N LEU A 384 -13.18 9.57 3.82
CA LEU A 384 -12.01 10.17 4.47
C LEU A 384 -11.51 9.28 5.61
N LEU A 385 -10.30 8.74 5.49
CA LEU A 385 -9.59 8.04 6.56
C LEU A 385 -8.58 9.02 7.17
N PHE A 386 -8.96 9.60 8.30
CA PHE A 386 -8.13 10.53 9.06
C PHE A 386 -7.53 9.84 10.29
N GLY A 387 -6.33 10.27 10.68
CA GLY A 387 -5.67 9.75 11.87
C GLY A 387 -5.00 10.83 12.69
N CYS A 388 -5.11 10.75 14.01
CA CYS A 388 -4.44 11.64 14.94
C CYS A 388 -4.03 10.89 16.21
N ARG A 389 -3.48 11.61 17.18
CA ARG A 389 -3.04 11.00 18.45
C ARG A 389 -4.22 10.76 19.37
N ASN A 390 -5.00 11.80 19.58
CA ASN A 390 -6.12 11.86 20.51
C ASN A 390 -7.22 12.69 19.85
N SER A 391 -8.45 12.50 20.30
CA SER A 391 -9.63 13.24 19.83
C SER A 391 -9.51 14.76 19.96
N SER A 392 -8.68 15.27 20.86
CA SER A 392 -8.37 16.71 20.99
C SER A 392 -7.59 17.29 19.80
N VAL A 393 -6.91 16.43 19.04
CA VAL A 393 -6.10 16.78 17.85
C VAL A 393 -6.83 16.35 16.57
N ASP A 394 -8.15 16.26 16.63
CA ASP A 394 -8.98 15.96 15.47
C ASP A 394 -9.14 17.20 14.59
N LEU A 395 -8.17 17.45 13.71
CA LEU A 395 -8.12 18.64 12.86
C LEU A 395 -9.39 18.78 12.02
N TYR A 396 -9.97 19.98 12.00
CA TYR A 396 -11.19 20.31 11.26
C TYR A 396 -12.40 19.45 11.63
N ARG A 397 -12.50 19.00 12.89
CA ARG A 397 -13.60 18.16 13.36
C ARG A 397 -14.98 18.70 12.98
N ASP A 398 -15.25 19.95 13.33
CA ASP A 398 -16.57 20.57 13.10
C ASP A 398 -16.87 20.70 11.60
N GLU A 399 -15.89 21.10 10.79
CA GLU A 399 -16.03 21.14 9.32
C GLU A 399 -16.34 19.75 8.75
N LYS A 400 -15.63 18.70 9.19
CA LYS A 400 -15.88 17.32 8.74
C LYS A 400 -17.28 16.84 9.11
N GLU A 401 -17.71 17.09 10.34
CA GLU A 401 -19.06 16.74 10.81
C GLU A 401 -20.13 17.46 9.98
N GLU A 402 -19.90 18.73 9.62
CA GLU A 402 -20.76 19.50 8.73
C GLU A 402 -20.79 18.92 7.30
N MET A 403 -19.63 18.57 6.73
CA MET A 403 -19.55 18.00 5.39
C MET A 403 -20.24 16.65 5.28
N VAL A 404 -20.22 15.84 6.34
CA VAL A 404 -21.00 14.58 6.41
C VAL A 404 -22.49 14.86 6.43
N LYS A 405 -22.95 15.84 7.22
CA LYS A 405 -24.36 16.25 7.26
C LYS A 405 -24.86 16.76 5.90
N LYS A 406 -24.02 17.50 5.17
CA LYS A 406 -24.29 18.00 3.82
C LYS A 406 -24.16 16.94 2.71
N LYS A 407 -23.72 15.72 3.04
CA LYS A 407 -23.41 14.65 2.07
C LYS A 407 -22.36 15.08 1.02
N VAL A 408 -21.44 15.97 1.41
CA VAL A 408 -20.22 16.26 0.65
C VAL A 408 -19.18 15.18 0.91
N ILE A 409 -19.17 14.64 2.13
CA ILE A 409 -18.39 13.47 2.52
C ILE A 409 -19.36 12.38 2.97
N ASP A 410 -19.25 11.17 2.42
CA ASP A 410 -20.13 10.06 2.79
C ASP A 410 -19.73 9.43 4.13
N ARG A 411 -18.43 9.26 4.35
CA ARG A 411 -17.90 8.64 5.56
C ARG A 411 -16.57 9.26 5.98
N VAL A 412 -16.44 9.49 7.28
CA VAL A 412 -15.18 9.86 7.93
C VAL A 412 -14.82 8.78 8.95
N PHE A 413 -13.62 8.23 8.82
CA PHE A 413 -13.04 7.29 9.77
C PHE A 413 -11.94 7.99 10.55
N LEU A 414 -11.90 7.76 11.86
CA LEU A 414 -10.93 8.36 12.76
C LEU A 414 -10.04 7.29 13.41
N ALA A 415 -8.75 7.32 13.11
CA ALA A 415 -7.73 6.49 13.76
C ALA A 415 -7.08 7.26 14.92
N LEU A 416 -7.11 6.67 16.12
CA LEU A 416 -6.49 7.25 17.32
C LEU A 416 -5.29 6.42 17.76
N SER A 417 -4.11 7.03 17.75
CA SER A 417 -2.85 6.33 18.04
C SER A 417 -2.38 6.39 19.50
N ARG A 418 -2.97 7.27 20.33
CA ARG A 418 -2.56 7.53 21.72
C ARG A 418 -3.71 7.84 22.67
N GLU A 419 -4.95 7.55 22.28
CA GLU A 419 -6.12 7.82 23.12
C GLU A 419 -6.20 6.82 24.28
N LYS A 420 -6.42 7.33 25.50
CA LYS A 420 -6.50 6.48 26.69
C LYS A 420 -7.69 5.52 26.55
N ASN A 421 -7.48 4.25 26.89
CA ASN A 421 -8.48 3.18 26.81
C ASN A 421 -8.98 2.87 25.38
N VAL A 422 -8.30 3.35 24.34
CA VAL A 422 -8.58 3.00 22.94
C VAL A 422 -7.36 2.25 22.39
N PRO A 423 -7.54 1.10 21.70
CA PRO A 423 -6.44 0.42 21.03
C PRO A 423 -5.73 1.36 20.05
N LYS A 424 -4.40 1.35 20.09
CA LYS A 424 -3.55 2.12 19.18
C LYS A 424 -3.89 1.74 17.74
N THR A 425 -4.49 2.68 17.02
CA THR A 425 -5.02 2.47 15.68
C THR A 425 -4.43 3.51 14.73
N TYR A 426 -4.05 3.08 13.53
CA TYR A 426 -3.60 3.91 12.43
C TYR A 426 -4.54 3.81 11.23
N VAL A 427 -4.35 4.69 10.24
CA VAL A 427 -5.21 4.73 9.04
C VAL A 427 -5.15 3.43 8.23
N GLN A 428 -4.00 2.76 8.18
CA GLN A 428 -3.88 1.46 7.52
C GLN A 428 -4.65 0.34 8.24
N ASP A 429 -4.79 0.41 9.57
CA ASP A 429 -5.56 -0.58 10.32
C ASP A 429 -7.06 -0.42 10.02
N ILE A 430 -7.53 0.82 9.88
CA ILE A 430 -8.90 1.12 9.46
C ILE A 430 -9.11 0.68 8.01
N ALA A 431 -8.18 1.01 7.12
CA ALA A 431 -8.26 0.60 5.73
C ALA A 431 -8.43 -0.93 5.66
N LEU A 432 -7.59 -1.69 6.38
CA LEU A 432 -7.66 -3.15 6.40
C LEU A 432 -8.99 -3.69 6.95
N LYS A 433 -9.59 -3.02 7.95
CA LYS A 433 -10.92 -3.38 8.46
C LYS A 433 -12.03 -3.13 7.43
N GLU A 434 -11.91 -2.07 6.64
CA GLU A 434 -12.87 -1.68 5.60
C GLU A 434 -12.51 -2.24 4.21
N ALA A 435 -11.66 -3.28 4.16
CA ALA A 435 -11.05 -3.76 2.93
C ALA A 435 -12.06 -4.12 1.84
N ASP A 436 -13.15 -4.81 2.17
CA ASP A 436 -14.20 -5.18 1.19
C ASP A 436 -14.86 -3.94 0.56
N SER A 437 -15.15 -2.93 1.37
CA SER A 437 -15.75 -1.68 0.91
C SER A 437 -14.78 -0.86 0.08
N ILE A 438 -13.50 -0.80 0.48
CA ILE A 438 -12.44 -0.13 -0.27
C ILE A 438 -12.22 -0.85 -1.61
N TYR A 439 -12.23 -2.18 -1.64
CA TYR A 439 -12.16 -2.97 -2.87
C TYR A 439 -13.32 -2.65 -3.81
N GLN A 440 -14.55 -2.62 -3.30
CA GLN A 440 -15.73 -2.25 -4.07
C GLN A 440 -15.58 -0.85 -4.69
N LEU A 441 -15.16 0.14 -3.89
CA LEU A 441 -14.96 1.51 -4.35
C LEU A 441 -13.86 1.64 -5.41
N LEU A 442 -12.71 0.99 -5.20
CA LEU A 442 -11.54 1.16 -6.06
C LEU A 442 -11.60 0.28 -7.32
N VAL A 443 -11.98 -0.99 -7.17
CA VAL A 443 -11.91 -1.98 -8.26
C VAL A 443 -13.22 -2.03 -9.03
N VAL A 444 -14.36 -2.10 -8.34
CA VAL A 444 -15.67 -2.26 -9.02
C VAL A 444 -16.22 -0.93 -9.50
N GLU A 445 -16.20 0.10 -8.65
CA GLU A 445 -16.70 1.44 -8.98
C GLU A 445 -15.63 2.30 -9.70
N GLN A 446 -14.40 1.79 -9.87
CA GLN A 446 -13.27 2.49 -10.50
C GLN A 446 -12.94 3.83 -9.84
N GLY A 447 -13.01 3.87 -8.50
CA GLY A 447 -12.70 5.04 -7.69
C GLY A 447 -11.21 5.36 -7.62
N HIS A 448 -10.92 6.55 -7.08
CA HIS A 448 -9.57 7.07 -6.92
C HIS A 448 -9.15 7.03 -5.45
N VAL A 449 -7.86 6.77 -5.18
CA VAL A 449 -7.28 6.86 -3.85
C VAL A 449 -6.23 7.97 -3.80
N TYR A 450 -6.30 8.80 -2.77
CA TYR A 450 -5.35 9.87 -2.49
C TYR A 450 -4.72 9.61 -1.13
N VAL A 451 -3.39 9.58 -1.07
CA VAL A 451 -2.64 9.40 0.17
C VAL A 451 -1.76 10.63 0.38
N CYS A 452 -1.88 11.28 1.53
CA CYS A 452 -1.11 12.48 1.86
C CYS A 452 -0.58 12.42 3.29
N GLY A 453 0.67 12.81 3.48
CA GLY A 453 1.31 12.88 4.79
C GLY A 453 2.70 12.25 4.80
N ASP A 454 3.04 11.62 5.92
CA ASP A 454 4.34 11.00 6.16
C ASP A 454 4.66 9.86 5.18
N VAL A 455 5.94 9.73 4.79
CA VAL A 455 6.38 8.74 3.79
C VAL A 455 6.28 7.30 4.30
N THR A 456 6.56 7.06 5.58
CA THR A 456 6.43 5.73 6.20
C THR A 456 4.96 5.35 6.28
N MET A 457 4.07 6.31 6.58
CA MET A 457 2.63 6.09 6.52
C MET A 457 2.16 5.75 5.10
N ALA A 458 2.63 6.47 4.08
CA ALA A 458 2.28 6.19 2.69
C ALA A 458 2.69 4.78 2.26
N GLU A 459 3.89 4.33 2.65
CA GLU A 459 4.34 2.96 2.39
C GLU A 459 3.45 1.92 3.07
N HIS A 460 3.08 2.12 4.34
CA HIS A 460 2.20 1.20 5.06
C HIS A 460 0.79 1.13 4.44
N VAL A 461 0.25 2.26 4.00
CA VAL A 461 -1.03 2.30 3.28
C VAL A 461 -0.91 1.58 1.94
N TYR A 462 0.17 1.80 1.19
CA TYR A 462 0.43 1.09 -0.06
C TYR A 462 0.51 -0.42 0.14
N GLN A 463 1.26 -0.90 1.14
CA GLN A 463 1.34 -2.33 1.46
C GLN A 463 -0.01 -2.91 1.89
N THR A 464 -0.83 -2.12 2.58
CA THR A 464 -2.17 -2.51 2.98
C THR A 464 -3.09 -2.65 1.78
N LEU A 465 -3.12 -1.67 0.87
CA LEU A 465 -3.85 -1.75 -0.39
C LEU A 465 -3.35 -2.92 -1.24
N ARG A 466 -2.04 -3.15 -1.33
CA ARG A 466 -1.46 -4.31 -2.01
C ARG A 466 -1.94 -5.62 -1.38
N THR A 467 -1.91 -5.72 -0.05
CA THR A 467 -2.36 -6.90 0.69
C THR A 467 -3.83 -7.20 0.42
N MET A 468 -4.67 -6.16 0.41
CA MET A 468 -6.07 -6.29 0.00
C MET A 468 -6.13 -6.89 -1.39
N LEU A 469 -5.48 -6.27 -2.37
CA LEU A 469 -5.55 -6.72 -3.75
C LEU A 469 -5.03 -8.16 -3.90
N THR A 470 -4.02 -8.59 -3.14
CA THR A 470 -3.54 -9.99 -3.16
C THR A 470 -4.44 -11.00 -2.44
N ARG A 471 -5.26 -10.55 -1.47
CA ARG A 471 -6.22 -11.41 -0.75
C ARG A 471 -7.57 -11.50 -1.45
N PHE A 472 -7.91 -10.51 -2.26
CA PHE A 472 -9.23 -10.37 -2.87
C PHE A 472 -9.25 -10.67 -4.36
N VAL A 473 -8.13 -10.89 -5.06
CA VAL A 473 -8.15 -11.21 -6.50
C VAL A 473 -7.65 -12.61 -6.80
N ASP A 474 -8.33 -13.28 -7.72
CA ASP A 474 -7.93 -14.58 -8.25
C ASP A 474 -6.88 -14.40 -9.36
N ILE A 475 -5.67 -14.87 -9.09
CA ILE A 475 -4.55 -14.89 -10.04
C ILE A 475 -4.29 -16.27 -10.63
N THR A 476 -5.02 -17.28 -10.16
CA THR A 476 -4.81 -18.70 -10.48
C THR A 476 -5.74 -19.20 -11.58
N THR A 477 -6.92 -18.58 -11.73
CA THR A 477 -7.80 -18.88 -12.87
C THR A 477 -7.19 -18.36 -14.17
N PRO A 478 -7.21 -19.15 -15.25
CA PRO A 478 -6.74 -18.70 -16.57
C PRO A 478 -7.38 -17.38 -16.99
N PRO A 479 -6.59 -16.38 -17.42
CA PRO A 479 -7.11 -15.08 -17.86
C PRO A 479 -8.16 -15.23 -18.96
N SER A 480 -9.24 -14.44 -18.87
CA SER A 480 -10.28 -14.46 -19.90
C SER A 480 -9.77 -13.89 -21.22
N ARG A 481 -10.45 -14.21 -22.33
CA ARG A 481 -10.13 -13.64 -23.66
C ARG A 481 -10.08 -12.11 -23.64
N GLN A 482 -10.92 -11.44 -22.86
CA GLN A 482 -10.89 -9.97 -22.70
C GLN A 482 -9.62 -9.48 -22.01
N ILE A 483 -9.18 -10.18 -20.96
CA ILE A 483 -7.92 -9.86 -20.26
C ILE A 483 -6.74 -10.08 -21.22
N LEU A 484 -6.75 -11.17 -22.00
CA LEU A 484 -5.73 -11.40 -23.02
C LEU A 484 -5.71 -10.27 -24.07
N THR A 485 -6.86 -9.86 -24.62
CA THR A 485 -6.92 -8.72 -25.55
C THR A 485 -6.30 -7.46 -24.95
N LEU A 486 -6.56 -7.19 -23.66
CA LEU A 486 -5.97 -6.05 -22.97
C LEU A 486 -4.46 -6.22 -22.80
N LEU A 487 -3.97 -7.37 -22.33
CA LEU A 487 -2.56 -7.66 -22.14
C LEU A 487 -1.76 -7.48 -23.44
N ALA A 488 -2.35 -7.81 -24.60
CA ALA A 488 -1.71 -7.59 -25.90
C ALA A 488 -1.39 -6.11 -26.16
N THR A 489 -2.17 -5.19 -25.61
CA THR A 489 -1.91 -3.74 -25.75
C THR A 489 -0.66 -3.28 -24.98
N TYR A 490 -0.21 -4.06 -23.99
CA TYR A 490 0.98 -3.79 -23.17
C TYR A 490 2.21 -4.60 -23.60
N CYS A 491 2.13 -5.37 -24.68
CA CYS A 491 3.28 -6.04 -25.28
C CYS A 491 4.14 -5.03 -26.05
N LYS A 492 5.42 -4.94 -25.70
CA LYS A 492 6.42 -4.13 -26.41
C LYS A 492 6.90 -4.81 -27.69
N ASP A 493 6.97 -6.13 -27.69
CA ASP A 493 7.40 -6.92 -28.84
C ASP A 493 6.21 -7.23 -29.78
N ALA A 494 6.45 -7.12 -31.09
CA ALA A 494 5.41 -7.30 -32.09
C ALA A 494 4.97 -8.77 -32.25
N GLU A 495 5.87 -9.72 -32.00
CA GLU A 495 5.59 -11.15 -32.07
C GLU A 495 4.75 -11.61 -30.87
N ASP A 496 5.12 -11.22 -29.65
CA ASP A 496 4.33 -11.47 -28.44
C ASP A 496 2.93 -10.85 -28.56
N LYS A 497 2.85 -9.59 -29.02
CA LYS A 497 1.58 -8.91 -29.26
C LYS A 497 0.70 -9.69 -30.22
N LYS A 498 1.28 -10.18 -31.33
CA LYS A 498 0.55 -10.95 -32.34
C LYS A 498 0.07 -12.30 -31.80
N LYS A 499 0.95 -13.06 -31.12
CA LYS A 499 0.60 -14.35 -30.51
C LYS A 499 -0.54 -14.19 -29.49
N LEU A 500 -0.43 -13.21 -28.61
CA LEU A 500 -1.41 -12.98 -27.55
C LEU A 500 -2.75 -12.44 -28.10
N THR A 501 -2.71 -11.61 -29.15
CA THR A 501 -3.91 -11.17 -29.88
C THR A 501 -4.60 -12.34 -30.59
N ASN A 502 -3.84 -13.23 -31.23
CA ASN A 502 -4.39 -14.42 -31.88
C ASN A 502 -5.03 -15.36 -30.87
N LEU A 503 -4.35 -15.61 -29.74
CA LEU A 503 -4.89 -16.42 -28.65
C LEU A 503 -6.18 -15.81 -28.08
N ALA A 504 -6.26 -14.48 -27.96
CA ALA A 504 -7.46 -13.81 -27.50
C ALA A 504 -8.62 -13.86 -28.52
N ASN A 505 -8.34 -13.87 -29.82
CA ASN A 505 -9.35 -13.77 -30.88
C ASN A 505 -9.87 -15.13 -31.38
N ASP A 506 -9.05 -16.18 -31.39
CA ASP A 506 -9.49 -17.50 -31.78
C ASP A 506 -10.06 -18.29 -30.59
N SER A 507 -11.36 -18.58 -30.65
CA SER A 507 -12.04 -19.31 -29.59
C SER A 507 -11.56 -20.76 -29.46
N ALA A 508 -11.17 -21.41 -30.55
CA ALA A 508 -10.73 -22.81 -30.51
C ALA A 508 -9.36 -22.91 -29.83
N THR A 509 -8.39 -22.12 -30.31
CA THR A 509 -7.05 -22.04 -29.70
C THR A 509 -7.12 -21.62 -28.23
N TYR A 510 -7.97 -20.65 -27.87
CA TYR A 510 -8.13 -20.24 -26.48
C TYR A 510 -8.64 -21.37 -25.58
N GLU A 511 -9.70 -22.08 -25.97
CA GLU A 511 -10.26 -23.15 -25.13
C GLU A 511 -9.28 -24.33 -25.02
N GLU A 512 -8.55 -24.67 -26.09
CA GLU A 512 -7.47 -25.67 -26.02
C GLU A 512 -6.38 -25.25 -25.03
N TRP A 513 -5.83 -24.03 -25.16
CA TRP A 513 -4.83 -23.48 -24.25
C TRP A 513 -5.33 -23.45 -22.80
N ARG A 514 -6.58 -23.01 -22.60
CA ARG A 514 -7.21 -22.90 -21.28
C ARG A 514 -7.37 -24.25 -20.58
N TYR A 515 -7.79 -25.30 -21.28
CA TYR A 515 -8.05 -26.60 -20.65
C TYR A 515 -6.82 -27.50 -20.60
N TYR A 516 -5.96 -27.43 -21.63
CA TYR A 516 -4.76 -28.26 -21.70
C TYR A 516 -3.65 -27.73 -20.78
N ARG A 517 -3.42 -26.42 -20.80
CA ARG A 517 -2.35 -25.78 -20.00
C ARG A 517 -2.81 -25.23 -18.66
N ILE A 518 -4.08 -24.80 -18.56
CA ILE A 518 -4.67 -24.21 -17.34
C ILE A 518 -3.75 -23.14 -16.70
N PRO A 519 -3.18 -22.19 -17.47
CA PRO A 519 -2.09 -21.38 -16.94
C PRO A 519 -2.60 -20.31 -15.97
N HIS A 520 -1.87 -20.09 -14.88
CA HIS A 520 -2.14 -18.97 -13.99
C HIS A 520 -1.50 -17.68 -14.52
N LEU A 521 -1.89 -16.52 -14.00
CA LEU A 521 -1.49 -15.22 -14.55
C LEU A 521 0.04 -15.04 -14.67
N LEU A 522 0.81 -15.54 -13.69
CA LEU A 522 2.27 -15.49 -13.75
C LEU A 522 2.85 -16.31 -14.92
N GLU A 523 2.31 -17.50 -15.23
CA GLU A 523 2.77 -18.31 -16.37
C GLU A 523 2.49 -17.59 -17.69
N VAL A 524 1.34 -16.88 -17.79
CA VAL A 524 1.03 -16.05 -18.96
C VAL A 524 2.06 -14.93 -19.10
N LEU A 525 2.37 -14.19 -18.03
CA LEU A 525 3.36 -13.11 -18.10
C LEU A 525 4.78 -13.62 -18.38
N GLN A 526 5.10 -14.85 -17.97
CA GLN A 526 6.36 -15.52 -18.31
C GLN A 526 6.41 -16.02 -19.76
N GLU A 527 5.28 -16.50 -20.30
CA GLU A 527 5.16 -16.91 -21.70
C GLU A 527 5.26 -15.70 -22.65
N PHE A 528 4.86 -14.51 -22.20
CA PHE A 528 4.88 -13.26 -22.97
C PHE A 528 5.67 -12.16 -22.25
N PRO A 529 7.01 -12.27 -22.16
CA PRO A 529 7.85 -11.41 -21.31
C PRO A 529 7.87 -9.94 -21.73
N SER A 530 7.51 -9.62 -22.99
CA SER A 530 7.39 -8.21 -23.42
C SER A 530 6.09 -7.54 -22.95
N CYS A 531 5.14 -8.30 -22.41
CA CYS A 531 3.89 -7.80 -21.83
C CYS A 531 4.16 -7.16 -20.47
N GLN A 532 4.09 -5.83 -20.39
CA GLN A 532 4.39 -5.08 -19.16
C GLN A 532 3.20 -4.21 -18.72
N PRO A 533 2.08 -4.82 -18.27
CA PRO A 533 0.94 -4.08 -17.76
C PRO A 533 1.28 -3.42 -16.42
N THR A 534 0.67 -2.26 -16.12
CA THR A 534 0.79 -1.67 -14.79
C THR A 534 0.00 -2.52 -13.77
N ALA A 535 0.42 -2.49 -12.50
CA ALA A 535 -0.29 -3.20 -11.44
C ALA A 535 -1.77 -2.79 -11.34
N ALA A 536 -2.07 -1.51 -11.52
CA ALA A 536 -3.44 -0.99 -11.49
C ALA A 536 -4.31 -1.57 -12.61
N VAL A 537 -3.77 -1.64 -13.84
CA VAL A 537 -4.48 -2.21 -14.99
C VAL A 537 -4.73 -3.69 -14.79
N LEU A 538 -3.71 -4.42 -14.33
CA LEU A 538 -3.81 -5.85 -14.12
C LEU A 538 -4.87 -6.17 -13.05
N ILE A 539 -4.77 -5.54 -11.88
CA ILE A 539 -5.66 -5.79 -10.76
C ILE A 539 -7.10 -5.38 -11.07
N GLY A 540 -7.31 -4.28 -11.80
CA GLY A 540 -8.64 -3.81 -12.20
C GLY A 540 -9.41 -4.77 -13.11
N GLN A 541 -8.77 -5.82 -13.64
CA GLN A 541 -9.37 -6.78 -14.56
C GLN A 541 -9.46 -8.19 -13.98
N LEU A 542 -8.82 -8.44 -12.83
CA LEU A 542 -8.86 -9.75 -12.19
C LEU A 542 -10.19 -9.94 -11.44
N MET A 543 -10.68 -11.18 -11.44
CA MET A 543 -11.90 -11.51 -10.72
C MET A 543 -11.65 -11.55 -9.22
N PRO A 544 -12.66 -11.21 -8.39
CA PRO A 544 -12.54 -11.38 -6.96
C PRO A 544 -12.36 -12.85 -6.57
N LEU A 545 -11.46 -13.13 -5.62
CA LEU A 545 -11.24 -14.46 -5.05
C LEU A 545 -12.53 -14.93 -4.34
N GLN A 546 -13.09 -16.04 -4.82
CA GLN A 546 -14.34 -16.57 -4.29
C GLN A 546 -14.10 -17.48 -3.07
N PRO A 547 -14.96 -17.44 -2.04
CA PRO A 547 -14.86 -18.35 -0.91
C PRO A 547 -15.11 -19.79 -1.36
N ARG A 548 -14.32 -20.73 -0.83
CA ARG A 548 -14.54 -22.17 -1.05
C ARG A 548 -15.36 -22.75 0.09
N PHE A 549 -16.52 -23.32 -0.24
CA PHE A 549 -17.35 -24.03 0.72
C PHE A 549 -16.80 -25.44 0.99
N TYR A 550 -16.68 -25.77 2.27
CA TYR A 550 -16.37 -27.11 2.77
C TYR A 550 -17.46 -27.55 3.76
N PRO A 551 -17.86 -28.83 3.75
CA PRO A 551 -18.71 -29.37 4.81
C PRO A 551 -17.99 -29.33 6.15
N ILE A 552 -18.72 -28.95 7.20
CA ILE A 552 -18.21 -28.95 8.57
C ILE A 552 -18.21 -30.39 9.10
N SER A 553 -17.07 -30.82 9.64
CA SER A 553 -16.85 -32.18 10.15
C SER A 553 -16.84 -32.29 11.68
N SER A 554 -17.28 -31.24 12.38
CA SER A 554 -17.55 -31.24 13.82
C SER A 554 -19.02 -30.95 14.14
N SER A 555 -19.52 -31.51 15.25
CA SER A 555 -20.71 -30.98 15.93
C SER A 555 -20.29 -29.87 16.91
N LEU A 556 -20.99 -28.74 16.84
CA LEU A 556 -20.80 -27.62 17.77
C LEU A 556 -21.17 -27.99 19.22
N LYS A 557 -22.06 -28.98 19.41
CA LYS A 557 -22.38 -29.49 20.74
C LYS A 557 -21.25 -30.32 21.34
N LYS A 558 -20.49 -31.03 20.51
CA LYS A 558 -19.34 -31.83 20.96
C LYS A 558 -18.12 -30.94 21.19
N TYR A 559 -17.86 -30.00 20.29
CA TYR A 559 -16.72 -29.08 20.38
C TYR A 559 -17.22 -27.63 20.38
N ASN A 560 -17.32 -27.05 21.57
CA ASN A 560 -17.80 -25.68 21.73
C ASN A 560 -16.77 -24.69 21.16
N ASN A 561 -17.23 -23.72 20.37
CA ASN A 561 -16.41 -22.70 19.71
C ASN A 561 -15.33 -23.24 18.75
N GLU A 562 -15.46 -24.48 18.27
CA GLU A 562 -14.55 -25.06 17.28
C GLU A 562 -15.26 -25.49 16.00
N VAL A 563 -14.59 -25.27 14.85
CA VAL A 563 -15.01 -25.78 13.55
C VAL A 563 -13.91 -26.68 13.02
N HIS A 564 -14.26 -27.93 12.73
CA HIS A 564 -13.34 -28.89 12.11
C HIS A 564 -13.71 -29.05 10.63
N LEU A 565 -12.70 -29.18 9.78
CA LEU A 565 -12.86 -29.42 8.35
C LEU A 565 -12.10 -30.69 7.94
N THR A 566 -12.64 -31.45 7.00
CA THR A 566 -11.95 -32.58 6.36
C THR A 566 -11.62 -32.20 4.92
N VAL A 567 -10.37 -31.80 4.68
CA VAL A 567 -9.96 -31.18 3.40
C VAL A 567 -9.03 -32.09 2.62
N ALA A 568 -9.36 -32.35 1.35
CA ALA A 568 -8.43 -33.00 0.43
C ALA A 568 -7.48 -31.94 -0.13
N ILE A 569 -6.17 -32.18 -0.02
CA ILE A 569 -5.17 -31.29 -0.60
C ILE A 569 -5.15 -31.48 -2.11
N VAL A 570 -5.57 -30.44 -2.83
CA VAL A 570 -5.60 -30.45 -4.30
C VAL A 570 -4.24 -30.06 -4.82
N LYS A 571 -3.60 -30.99 -5.54
CA LYS A 571 -2.39 -30.80 -6.34
C LYS A 571 -2.50 -31.64 -7.60
N TYR A 572 -2.10 -31.10 -8.74
CA TYR A 572 -2.14 -31.79 -10.03
C TYR A 572 -1.10 -31.21 -10.98
N ARG A 573 -0.63 -31.97 -11.95
CA ARG A 573 0.17 -31.44 -13.06
C ARG A 573 -0.70 -31.14 -14.26
N THR A 574 -0.41 -30.06 -14.95
CA THR A 574 -1.08 -29.71 -16.21
C THR A 574 -0.49 -30.51 -17.38
N GLN A 575 -1.06 -30.40 -18.59
CA GLN A 575 -0.53 -31.03 -19.81
C GLN A 575 -0.31 -32.54 -19.67
N ASP A 576 -1.32 -33.27 -19.22
CA ASP A 576 -1.29 -34.74 -19.09
C ASP A 576 -0.08 -35.30 -18.32
N GLU A 577 0.28 -34.62 -17.20
CA GLU A 577 1.39 -34.93 -16.28
C GLU A 577 2.78 -34.41 -16.70
N ASP A 578 2.94 -33.86 -17.91
CA ASP A 578 4.22 -33.29 -18.37
C ASP A 578 4.42 -31.81 -18.00
N GLY A 579 3.36 -31.13 -17.56
CA GLY A 579 3.35 -29.71 -17.22
C GLY A 579 3.80 -29.37 -15.78
N PRO A 580 3.81 -28.06 -15.44
CA PRO A 580 4.05 -27.58 -14.08
C PRO A 580 3.01 -28.11 -13.08
N GLU A 581 3.43 -28.21 -11.82
CA GLU A 581 2.54 -28.60 -10.72
C GLU A 581 1.71 -27.40 -10.26
N HIS A 582 0.40 -27.58 -10.24
CA HIS A 582 -0.60 -26.60 -9.84
C HIS A 582 -1.25 -27.01 -8.51
N PHE A 583 -1.62 -26.00 -7.73
CA PHE A 583 -2.12 -26.18 -6.36
C PHE A 583 -3.51 -25.55 -6.21
N GLY A 584 -4.43 -26.25 -5.55
CA GLY A 584 -5.70 -25.66 -5.17
C GLY A 584 -5.51 -24.58 -4.10
N VAL A 585 -6.03 -23.38 -4.37
CA VAL A 585 -5.82 -22.18 -3.53
C VAL A 585 -6.21 -22.42 -2.07
N CYS A 586 -7.48 -22.74 -1.82
CA CYS A 586 -7.99 -22.84 -0.45
C CYS A 586 -7.44 -24.07 0.30
N SER A 587 -7.30 -25.22 -0.37
CA SER A 587 -6.79 -26.44 0.27
C SER A 587 -5.32 -26.31 0.69
N ASN A 588 -4.48 -25.69 -0.13
CA ASN A 588 -3.06 -25.51 0.20
C ASN A 588 -2.85 -24.33 1.15
N TYR A 589 -3.69 -23.30 1.10
CA TYR A 589 -3.74 -22.27 2.14
C TYR A 589 -3.98 -22.92 3.51
N LEU A 590 -5.04 -23.73 3.64
CA LEU A 590 -5.34 -24.42 4.90
C LEU A 590 -4.23 -25.38 5.33
N ASN A 591 -3.59 -26.09 4.39
CA ASN A 591 -2.48 -27.00 4.68
C ASN A 591 -1.20 -26.28 5.13
N GLY A 592 -1.02 -25.02 4.74
CA GLY A 592 0.15 -24.21 5.08
C GLY A 592 0.05 -23.47 6.42
N LEU A 593 -1.14 -23.45 7.03
CA LEU A 593 -1.37 -22.77 8.31
C LEU A 593 -0.62 -23.48 9.45
N LYS A 594 -0.14 -22.67 10.39
CA LYS A 594 0.50 -23.11 11.63
C LYS A 594 -0.39 -22.83 12.82
N GLU A 595 -0.06 -23.45 13.95
CA GLU A 595 -0.72 -23.13 15.21
C GLU A 595 -0.68 -21.63 15.49
N LYS A 596 -1.83 -21.07 15.94
CA LYS A 596 -2.07 -19.65 16.22
C LYS A 596 -2.20 -18.73 15.00
N ASP A 597 -2.16 -19.25 13.78
CA ASP A 597 -2.50 -18.44 12.61
C ASP A 597 -3.99 -18.07 12.61
N ASN A 598 -4.30 -16.86 12.15
CA ASN A 598 -5.69 -16.39 12.03
C ASN A 598 -6.34 -16.96 10.76
N VAL A 599 -7.53 -17.54 10.91
CA VAL A 599 -8.35 -18.08 9.80
C VAL A 599 -9.65 -17.31 9.69
N TYR A 600 -9.94 -16.77 8.50
CA TYR A 600 -11.16 -16.03 8.23
C TYR A 600 -12.15 -16.92 7.48
N PHE A 601 -13.34 -17.10 8.04
CA PHE A 601 -14.40 -17.90 7.43
C PHE A 601 -15.78 -17.41 7.88
N PHE A 602 -16.81 -17.87 7.17
CA PHE A 602 -18.20 -17.70 7.56
C PHE A 602 -18.94 -19.02 7.38
N VAL A 603 -20.03 -19.19 8.11
CA VAL A 603 -20.87 -20.39 8.04
C VAL A 603 -22.07 -20.12 7.14
N ARG A 604 -22.32 -21.01 6.19
CA ARG A 604 -23.52 -21.01 5.36
C ARG A 604 -24.39 -22.21 5.74
N SER A 605 -25.65 -21.95 6.08
CA SER A 605 -26.61 -23.02 6.38
C SER A 605 -26.99 -23.79 5.11
N ALA A 606 -26.92 -25.12 5.17
CA ALA A 606 -27.41 -26.03 4.13
C ALA A 606 -28.75 -26.62 4.57
N SER A 607 -29.84 -25.86 4.44
CA SER A 607 -31.16 -26.17 5.02
C SER A 607 -31.67 -27.59 4.70
N SER A 608 -31.35 -28.12 3.53
CA SER A 608 -31.71 -29.47 3.08
C SER A 608 -30.73 -30.58 3.49
N PHE A 609 -29.65 -30.31 4.23
CA PHE A 609 -28.62 -31.30 4.60
C PHE A 609 -28.37 -31.31 6.13
N HIS A 610 -29.44 -31.48 6.90
CA HIS A 610 -29.38 -31.61 8.37
C HIS A 610 -30.00 -32.94 8.80
N ILE A 611 -29.69 -33.37 10.03
CA ILE A 611 -30.33 -34.52 10.69
C ILE A 611 -31.87 -34.36 10.62
N PRO A 612 -32.64 -35.43 10.36
CA PRO A 612 -34.09 -35.36 10.25
C PRO A 612 -34.76 -34.76 11.49
N LYS A 613 -35.86 -34.03 11.30
CA LYS A 613 -36.69 -33.53 12.42
C LYS A 613 -37.28 -34.68 13.23
N ASP A 614 -37.75 -35.73 12.54
CA ASP A 614 -38.15 -36.97 13.17
C ASP A 614 -36.91 -37.82 13.47
N ILE A 615 -36.47 -37.72 14.72
CA ILE A 615 -35.27 -38.36 15.25
C ILE A 615 -35.37 -39.89 15.33
N THR A 616 -36.55 -40.48 15.06
CA THR A 616 -36.76 -41.93 15.11
C THR A 616 -36.52 -42.63 13.77
N LYS A 617 -36.46 -41.86 12.67
CA LYS A 617 -36.34 -42.42 11.31
C LYS A 617 -34.92 -42.88 11.01
N PRO A 618 -34.74 -44.05 10.34
CA PRO A 618 -33.42 -44.51 9.93
C PRO A 618 -32.69 -43.54 9.01
N ILE A 619 -31.36 -43.56 9.06
CA ILE A 619 -30.47 -42.70 8.28
C ILE A 619 -29.45 -43.55 7.55
N ILE A 620 -29.34 -43.36 6.24
CA ILE A 620 -28.32 -43.97 5.37
C ILE A 620 -27.38 -42.86 4.90
N LEU A 621 -26.10 -42.97 5.25
CA LEU A 621 -25.05 -42.01 4.94
C LEU A 621 -24.11 -42.61 3.89
N ILE A 622 -23.93 -41.94 2.76
CA ILE A 622 -23.10 -42.43 1.64
C ILE A 622 -22.09 -41.35 1.27
N GLY A 623 -20.80 -41.58 1.57
CA GLY A 623 -19.79 -40.54 1.36
C GLY A 623 -18.36 -41.07 1.25
N PRO A 624 -17.83 -41.27 0.03
CA PRO A 624 -16.45 -41.68 -0.16
C PRO A 624 -15.46 -40.52 0.00
N GLY A 625 -14.24 -40.84 0.44
CA GLY A 625 -13.17 -39.87 0.66
C GLY A 625 -13.60 -38.75 1.60
N THR A 626 -13.33 -37.50 1.24
CA THR A 626 -13.73 -36.34 2.07
C THR A 626 -15.24 -36.12 2.13
N GLY A 627 -16.04 -36.85 1.35
CA GLY A 627 -17.51 -36.86 1.46
C GLY A 627 -18.02 -37.39 2.82
N ILE A 628 -17.15 -38.00 3.63
CA ILE A 628 -17.48 -38.38 5.01
C ILE A 628 -17.60 -37.18 5.97
N ALA A 629 -17.10 -36.00 5.60
CA ALA A 629 -17.00 -34.83 6.46
C ALA A 629 -18.31 -34.49 7.20
N PRO A 630 -19.46 -34.26 6.53
CA PRO A 630 -20.70 -33.93 7.25
C PRO A 630 -21.24 -35.11 8.07
N PHE A 631 -20.91 -36.34 7.70
CA PHE A 631 -21.35 -37.51 8.46
C PHE A 631 -20.63 -37.64 9.79
N ARG A 632 -19.38 -37.15 9.86
CA ARG A 632 -18.67 -37.03 11.13
C ARG A 632 -19.39 -36.11 12.11
N SER A 633 -19.86 -34.96 11.65
CA SER A 633 -20.65 -34.08 12.52
C SER A 633 -21.98 -34.72 12.93
N PHE A 634 -22.62 -35.53 12.06
CA PHE A 634 -23.86 -36.24 12.39
C PHE A 634 -23.67 -37.26 13.52
N TRP A 635 -22.67 -38.15 13.45
CA TRP A 635 -22.48 -39.13 14.52
C TRP A 635 -21.98 -38.49 15.82
N GLN A 636 -21.21 -37.40 15.75
CA GLN A 636 -20.83 -36.63 16.93
C GLN A 636 -22.03 -35.96 17.61
N GLU A 637 -22.97 -35.41 16.83
CA GLU A 637 -24.22 -34.85 17.34
C GLU A 637 -25.07 -35.94 18.01
N TRP A 638 -25.15 -37.12 17.41
CA TRP A 638 -25.87 -38.26 18.00
C TRP A 638 -25.22 -38.81 19.25
N GLU A 639 -23.90 -38.86 19.31
CA GLU A 639 -23.17 -39.26 20.51
C GLU A 639 -23.49 -38.32 21.68
N VAL A 640 -23.49 -37.00 21.47
CA VAL A 640 -23.85 -36.04 22.51
C VAL A 640 -25.32 -36.21 22.92
N LYS A 641 -26.24 -36.35 21.96
CA LYS A 641 -27.65 -36.61 22.24
C LYS A 641 -27.88 -37.91 23.02
N GLN A 642 -27.10 -38.97 22.74
CA GLN A 642 -27.15 -40.22 23.48
C GLN A 642 -26.73 -40.04 24.94
N ILE A 643 -25.70 -39.23 25.19
CA ILE A 643 -25.28 -38.85 26.55
C ILE A 643 -26.38 -38.04 27.25
N GLU A 644 -27.11 -37.19 26.52
CA GLU A 644 -28.28 -36.44 26.99
C GLU A 644 -29.54 -37.33 27.17
N GLY A 645 -29.44 -38.64 26.93
CA GLY A 645 -30.53 -39.61 27.13
C GLY A 645 -31.45 -39.82 25.92
N VAL A 646 -31.10 -39.29 24.75
CA VAL A 646 -31.86 -39.48 23.49
C VAL A 646 -31.24 -40.61 22.67
N ALA A 647 -31.97 -41.70 22.46
CA ALA A 647 -31.49 -42.83 21.67
C ALA A 647 -31.26 -42.45 20.19
N PRO A 648 -30.12 -42.84 19.57
CA PRO A 648 -29.90 -42.69 18.13
C PRO A 648 -30.88 -43.54 17.31
N PRO A 649 -31.29 -43.11 16.09
CA PRO A 649 -32.00 -43.95 15.15
C PRO A 649 -31.07 -45.02 14.56
N LYS A 650 -31.61 -45.89 13.70
CA LYS A 650 -30.76 -46.78 12.90
C LYS A 650 -29.90 -45.98 11.93
N VAL A 651 -28.58 -45.96 12.09
CA VAL A 651 -27.64 -45.23 11.23
C VAL A 651 -26.73 -46.20 10.48
N TRP A 652 -26.77 -46.16 9.14
CA TRP A 652 -25.90 -46.94 8.26
C TRP A 652 -24.94 -46.02 7.51
N LEU A 653 -23.65 -46.34 7.50
CA LEU A 653 -22.63 -45.59 6.76
C LEU A 653 -22.01 -46.46 5.67
N LEU A 654 -22.14 -46.05 4.41
CA LEU A 654 -21.42 -46.61 3.27
C LEU A 654 -20.27 -45.66 2.93
N PHE A 655 -19.07 -46.03 3.36
CA PHE A 655 -17.85 -45.27 3.13
C PHE A 655 -17.00 -45.93 2.03
N GLY A 656 -16.42 -45.12 1.15
CA GLY A 656 -15.52 -45.60 0.11
C GLY A 656 -14.18 -44.89 0.11
N CYS A 657 -13.11 -45.64 -0.11
CA CYS A 657 -11.77 -45.07 -0.25
C CYS A 657 -10.92 -45.86 -1.26
N ARG A 658 -9.70 -45.40 -1.50
CA ARG A 658 -8.78 -46.06 -2.45
C ARG A 658 -8.23 -47.35 -1.85
N ASN A 659 -7.71 -47.28 -0.63
CA ASN A 659 -7.04 -48.35 0.09
C ASN A 659 -7.38 -48.25 1.58
N SER A 660 -7.21 -49.34 2.31
CA SER A 660 -7.46 -49.41 3.77
C SER A 660 -6.62 -48.42 4.58
N SER A 661 -5.46 -48.00 4.08
CA SER A 661 -4.62 -46.97 4.72
C SER A 661 -5.22 -45.57 4.72
N VAL A 662 -6.18 -45.29 3.83
CA VAL A 662 -6.90 -44.02 3.74
C VAL A 662 -8.35 -44.16 4.20
N ASP A 663 -8.59 -45.07 5.14
CA ASP A 663 -9.87 -45.22 5.81
C ASP A 663 -10.10 -44.08 6.82
N LEU A 664 -10.61 -42.95 6.32
CA LEU A 664 -10.78 -41.73 7.12
C LEU A 664 -11.66 -41.99 8.36
N TYR A 665 -11.20 -41.51 9.52
CA TYR A 665 -11.88 -41.66 10.81
C TYR A 665 -12.16 -43.12 11.21
N ARG A 666 -11.33 -44.08 10.79
CA ARG A 666 -11.49 -45.51 11.13
C ARG A 666 -11.78 -45.74 12.62
N ASP A 667 -10.93 -45.20 13.48
CA ASP A 667 -11.01 -45.45 14.92
C ASP A 667 -12.28 -44.81 15.53
N GLU A 668 -12.67 -43.61 15.09
CA GLU A 668 -13.95 -42.99 15.50
C GLU A 668 -15.14 -43.84 15.04
N LYS A 669 -15.15 -44.34 13.79
CA LYS A 669 -16.24 -45.17 13.26
C LYS A 669 -16.39 -46.47 14.06
N GLU A 670 -15.28 -47.15 14.35
CA GLU A 670 -15.29 -48.36 15.18
C GLU A 670 -15.83 -48.09 16.59
N GLU A 671 -15.46 -46.96 17.17
CA GLU A 671 -15.98 -46.53 18.47
C GLU A 671 -17.48 -46.24 18.43
N MET A 672 -17.96 -45.54 17.38
CA MET A 672 -19.38 -45.22 17.23
C MET A 672 -20.24 -46.47 17.03
N VAL A 673 -19.70 -47.51 16.36
CA VAL A 673 -20.36 -48.81 16.26
C VAL A 673 -20.46 -49.50 17.63
N LYS A 674 -19.37 -49.49 18.41
CA LYS A 674 -19.37 -50.05 19.79
C LYS A 674 -20.37 -49.33 20.70
N LYS A 675 -20.49 -48.01 20.57
CA LYS A 675 -21.44 -47.16 21.32
C LYS A 675 -22.89 -47.25 20.81
N LYS A 676 -23.13 -47.97 19.70
CA LYS A 676 -24.43 -48.05 19.01
C LYS A 676 -24.97 -46.67 18.57
N VAL A 677 -24.07 -45.75 18.28
CA VAL A 677 -24.38 -44.48 17.60
C VAL A 677 -24.50 -44.70 16.10
N ILE A 678 -23.71 -45.64 15.57
CA ILE A 678 -23.81 -46.15 14.19
C ILE A 678 -24.11 -47.64 14.27
N ASP A 679 -25.14 -48.13 13.56
CA ASP A 679 -25.51 -49.54 13.56
C ASP A 679 -24.59 -50.36 12.67
N ARG A 680 -24.28 -49.84 11.48
CA ARG A 680 -23.44 -50.53 10.49
C ARG A 680 -22.57 -49.57 9.69
N VAL A 681 -21.33 -49.98 9.48
CA VAL A 681 -20.38 -49.31 8.59
C VAL A 681 -19.96 -50.30 7.51
N PHE A 682 -20.05 -49.90 6.25
CA PHE A 682 -19.59 -50.64 5.10
C PHE A 682 -18.42 -49.91 4.44
N LEU A 683 -17.36 -50.65 4.11
CA LEU A 683 -16.14 -50.12 3.50
C LEU A 683 -15.99 -50.61 2.06
N ALA A 684 -15.98 -49.68 1.10
CA ALA A 684 -15.68 -49.92 -0.29
C ALA A 684 -14.21 -49.56 -0.61
N LEU A 685 -13.45 -50.51 -1.15
CA LEU A 685 -12.05 -50.32 -1.53
C LEU A 685 -11.89 -50.38 -3.06
N SER A 686 -11.45 -49.27 -3.66
CA SER A 686 -11.40 -49.12 -5.12
C SER A 686 -10.04 -49.41 -5.76
N ARG A 687 -8.97 -49.51 -4.97
CA ARG A 687 -7.57 -49.69 -5.43
C ARG A 687 -6.74 -50.60 -4.53
N GLU A 688 -7.37 -51.37 -3.64
CA GLU A 688 -6.66 -52.25 -2.72
C GLU A 688 -6.13 -53.49 -3.44
N LYS A 689 -4.85 -53.83 -3.21
CA LYS A 689 -4.24 -55.00 -3.85
C LYS A 689 -4.92 -56.27 -3.34
N ASN A 690 -5.20 -57.21 -4.25
CA ASN A 690 -5.85 -58.49 -3.95
C ASN A 690 -7.28 -58.39 -3.41
N VAL A 691 -7.92 -57.22 -3.48
CA VAL A 691 -9.33 -57.02 -3.16
C VAL A 691 -10.07 -56.61 -4.44
N PRO A 692 -11.23 -57.20 -4.76
CA PRO A 692 -12.03 -56.77 -5.89
C PRO A 692 -12.38 -55.29 -5.79
N LYS A 693 -12.13 -54.55 -6.88
CA LYS A 693 -12.46 -53.12 -6.98
C LYS A 693 -13.94 -52.91 -6.68
N THR A 694 -14.23 -52.24 -5.58
CA THR A 694 -15.58 -52.04 -5.07
C THR A 694 -15.80 -50.55 -4.81
N TYR A 695 -16.94 -50.03 -5.25
CA TYR A 695 -17.43 -48.69 -4.95
C TYR A 695 -18.66 -48.73 -4.03
N VAL A 696 -19.06 -47.57 -3.51
CA VAL A 696 -20.20 -47.46 -2.57
C VAL A 696 -21.52 -47.92 -3.20
N GLN A 697 -21.72 -47.70 -4.50
CA GLN A 697 -22.88 -48.19 -5.23
C GLN A 697 -22.90 -49.72 -5.35
N ASP A 698 -21.74 -50.37 -5.46
CA ASP A 698 -21.67 -51.84 -5.51
C ASP A 698 -22.07 -52.45 -4.17
N ILE A 699 -21.70 -51.80 -3.06
CA ILE A 699 -22.14 -52.18 -1.71
C ILE A 699 -23.65 -51.94 -1.57
N ALA A 700 -24.14 -50.79 -1.99
CA ALA A 700 -25.56 -50.48 -1.91
C ALA A 700 -26.40 -51.52 -2.65
N LEU A 701 -25.94 -51.96 -3.83
CA LEU A 701 -26.63 -52.99 -4.60
C LEU A 701 -26.56 -54.38 -3.94
N LYS A 702 -25.48 -54.71 -3.24
CA LYS A 702 -25.37 -55.96 -2.45
C LYS A 702 -26.32 -55.95 -1.25
N GLU A 703 -26.51 -54.79 -0.62
CA GLU A 703 -27.40 -54.58 0.53
C GLU A 703 -28.79 -54.09 0.12
N ALA A 704 -29.21 -54.33 -1.13
CA ALA A 704 -30.44 -53.80 -1.72
C ALA A 704 -31.69 -54.04 -0.85
N ASP A 705 -31.82 -55.24 -0.29
CA ASP A 705 -32.95 -55.65 0.55
C ASP A 705 -33.04 -54.82 1.83
N SER A 706 -31.91 -54.64 2.50
CA SER A 706 -31.80 -53.85 3.72
C SER A 706 -32.02 -52.36 3.46
N ILE A 707 -31.45 -51.83 2.36
CA ILE A 707 -31.62 -50.44 1.97
C ILE A 707 -33.09 -50.16 1.62
N TYR A 708 -33.75 -51.07 0.90
CA TYR A 708 -35.18 -50.96 0.60
C TYR A 708 -36.02 -50.94 1.88
N GLN A 709 -35.74 -51.83 2.82
CA GLN A 709 -36.41 -51.87 4.12
C GLN A 709 -36.26 -50.55 4.88
N LEU A 710 -35.04 -50.02 4.99
CA LEU A 710 -34.77 -48.78 5.72
C LEU A 710 -35.39 -47.55 5.04
N LEU A 711 -35.26 -47.44 3.71
CA LEU A 711 -35.65 -46.25 2.96
C LEU A 711 -37.15 -46.21 2.63
N VAL A 712 -37.72 -47.33 2.22
CA VAL A 712 -39.10 -47.40 1.71
C VAL A 712 -40.06 -47.81 2.82
N VAL A 713 -39.78 -48.91 3.53
CA VAL A 713 -40.69 -49.48 4.53
C VAL A 713 -40.65 -48.69 5.84
N GLU A 714 -39.46 -48.40 6.35
CA GLU A 714 -39.26 -47.63 7.59
C GLU A 714 -39.29 -46.10 7.35
N GLN A 715 -39.43 -45.68 6.09
CA GLN A 715 -39.45 -44.28 5.66
C GLN A 715 -38.21 -43.48 6.11
N GLY A 716 -37.04 -44.10 6.04
CA GLY A 716 -35.77 -43.47 6.39
C GLY A 716 -35.31 -42.39 5.41
N HIS A 717 -34.17 -41.79 5.75
CA HIS A 717 -33.50 -40.73 4.99
C HIS A 717 -32.19 -41.23 4.38
N VAL A 718 -31.83 -40.73 3.20
CA VAL A 718 -30.55 -40.98 2.53
C VAL A 718 -29.80 -39.66 2.36
N TYR A 719 -28.54 -39.63 2.77
CA TYR A 719 -27.63 -38.52 2.58
C TYR A 719 -26.44 -38.96 1.72
N VAL A 720 -26.21 -38.25 0.63
CA VAL A 720 -25.11 -38.50 -0.30
C VAL A 720 -24.19 -37.28 -0.33
N CYS A 721 -22.90 -37.48 -0.04
CA CYS A 721 -21.90 -36.41 -0.08
C CYS A 721 -20.64 -36.86 -0.81
N GLY A 722 -20.16 -36.06 -1.76
CA GLY A 722 -18.93 -36.36 -2.51
C GLY A 722 -18.95 -35.89 -3.95
N ASP A 723 -18.23 -36.60 -4.83
CA ASP A 723 -18.08 -36.24 -6.24
C ASP A 723 -19.39 -36.40 -7.06
N VAL A 724 -19.57 -35.57 -8.09
CA VAL A 724 -20.75 -35.57 -8.96
C VAL A 724 -20.98 -36.89 -9.68
N THR A 725 -19.92 -37.54 -10.16
CA THR A 725 -20.04 -38.83 -10.85
C THR A 725 -20.45 -39.94 -9.89
N MET A 726 -19.97 -39.87 -8.65
CA MET A 726 -20.33 -40.82 -7.61
C MET A 726 -21.79 -40.66 -7.20
N ALA A 727 -22.25 -39.42 -6.99
CA ALA A 727 -23.64 -39.14 -6.64
C ALA A 727 -24.61 -39.63 -7.71
N GLU A 728 -24.31 -39.40 -8.99
CA GLU A 728 -25.12 -39.91 -10.10
C GLU A 728 -25.22 -41.44 -10.07
N HIS A 729 -24.10 -42.15 -9.87
CA HIS A 729 -24.11 -43.61 -9.77
C HIS A 729 -24.90 -44.12 -8.55
N VAL A 730 -24.83 -43.44 -7.40
CA VAL A 730 -25.63 -43.77 -6.22
C VAL A 730 -27.12 -43.58 -6.50
N TYR A 731 -27.51 -42.46 -7.11
CA TYR A 731 -28.91 -42.20 -7.49
C TYR A 731 -29.46 -43.31 -8.39
N GLN A 732 -28.74 -43.67 -9.45
CA GLN A 732 -29.15 -44.74 -10.38
C GLN A 732 -29.25 -46.10 -9.69
N THR A 733 -28.36 -46.36 -8.72
CA THR A 733 -28.37 -47.61 -7.96
C THR A 733 -29.57 -47.69 -7.03
N LEU A 734 -29.91 -46.62 -6.31
CA LEU A 734 -31.10 -46.56 -5.48
C LEU A 734 -32.37 -46.74 -6.32
N ARG A 735 -32.45 -46.09 -7.49
CA ARG A 735 -33.55 -46.30 -8.45
C ARG A 735 -33.69 -47.76 -8.86
N THR A 736 -32.56 -48.42 -9.14
CA THR A 736 -32.52 -49.85 -9.48
C THR A 736 -33.01 -50.72 -8.34
N ILE A 737 -32.63 -50.41 -7.09
CA ILE A 737 -33.06 -51.15 -5.90
C ILE A 737 -34.58 -51.07 -5.74
N ILE A 738 -35.15 -49.88 -5.88
CA ILE A 738 -36.60 -49.62 -5.75
C ILE A 738 -37.37 -50.35 -6.87
N ALA A 739 -36.94 -50.21 -8.12
CA ALA A 739 -37.57 -50.85 -9.27
C ALA A 739 -37.64 -52.38 -9.12
N ARG A 740 -36.56 -53.00 -8.63
CA ARG A 740 -36.48 -54.47 -8.42
C ARG A 740 -37.42 -54.98 -7.33
N LYS A 741 -37.63 -54.22 -6.26
CA LYS A 741 -38.39 -54.69 -5.08
C LYS A 741 -39.89 -54.46 -5.17
N GLU A 742 -40.33 -53.41 -5.87
CA GLU A 742 -41.75 -53.12 -6.06
C GLU A 742 -42.34 -53.67 -7.37
N VAL A 743 -41.53 -54.33 -8.22
CA VAL A 743 -41.92 -54.73 -9.58
C VAL A 743 -42.45 -53.53 -10.39
N LYS A 744 -41.83 -52.37 -10.17
CA LYS A 744 -42.18 -51.11 -10.81
C LYS A 744 -41.42 -50.91 -12.12
N SER A 745 -42.03 -50.24 -13.07
CA SER A 745 -41.34 -49.75 -14.27
C SER A 745 -40.29 -48.69 -13.91
N ASP A 746 -39.28 -48.48 -14.77
CA ASP A 746 -38.21 -47.49 -14.53
C ASP A 746 -38.78 -46.07 -14.35
N SER A 747 -39.89 -45.75 -15.03
CA SER A 747 -40.65 -44.48 -14.88
C SER A 747 -41.28 -44.31 -13.50
N GLU A 748 -41.84 -45.38 -12.93
CA GLU A 748 -42.44 -45.34 -11.59
C GLU A 748 -41.39 -45.25 -10.49
N ALA A 749 -40.22 -45.87 -10.67
CA ALA A 749 -39.09 -45.74 -9.78
C ALA A 749 -38.51 -44.31 -9.79
N GLU A 750 -38.43 -43.66 -10.95
CA GLU A 750 -38.03 -42.26 -11.06
C GLU A 750 -39.03 -41.33 -10.34
N LYS A 751 -40.34 -41.57 -10.52
CA LYS A 751 -41.38 -40.82 -9.81
C LYS A 751 -41.24 -40.94 -8.29
N PHE A 752 -40.89 -42.12 -7.79
CA PHE A 752 -40.66 -42.32 -6.37
C PHE A 752 -39.40 -41.60 -5.86
N MET A 753 -38.31 -41.58 -6.63
CA MET A 753 -37.12 -40.80 -6.29
C MET A 753 -37.41 -39.29 -6.21
N LEU A 754 -38.25 -38.76 -7.10
CA LEU A 754 -38.74 -37.38 -7.02
C LEU A 754 -39.58 -37.16 -5.76
N GLN A 755 -40.48 -38.10 -5.42
CA GLN A 755 -41.24 -38.05 -4.19
C GLN A 755 -40.34 -38.03 -2.94
N LEU A 756 -39.25 -38.79 -2.91
CA LEU A 756 -38.27 -38.74 -1.81
C LEU A 756 -37.62 -37.36 -1.65
N ARG A 757 -37.39 -36.64 -2.76
CA ARG A 757 -36.88 -35.27 -2.72
C ARG A 757 -37.94 -34.29 -2.22
N ASP A 758 -39.17 -34.42 -2.69
CA ASP A 758 -40.30 -33.58 -2.27
C ASP A 758 -40.61 -33.76 -0.77
N GLU A 759 -40.48 -34.98 -0.25
CA GLU A 759 -40.65 -35.32 1.16
C GLU A 759 -39.43 -34.96 2.04
N ASN A 760 -38.36 -34.38 1.46
CA ASN A 760 -37.09 -34.11 2.13
C ASN A 760 -36.50 -35.36 2.82
N ARG A 761 -36.48 -36.50 2.12
CA ARG A 761 -35.86 -37.76 2.56
C ARG A 761 -34.64 -38.18 1.76
N TYR A 762 -34.40 -37.54 0.62
CA TYR A 762 -33.19 -37.74 -0.18
C TYR A 762 -32.39 -36.42 -0.25
N HIS A 763 -31.17 -36.45 0.28
CA HIS A 763 -30.33 -35.29 0.52
C HIS A 763 -28.98 -35.44 -0.18
N GLU A 764 -28.55 -34.38 -0.87
CA GLU A 764 -27.29 -34.38 -1.63
C GLU A 764 -26.47 -33.13 -1.29
N ASP A 765 -25.17 -33.33 -1.01
CA ASP A 765 -24.17 -32.26 -0.89
C ASP A 765 -22.97 -32.62 -1.76
N ILE A 766 -23.02 -32.18 -3.02
CA ILE A 766 -22.15 -32.65 -4.09
C ILE A 766 -21.08 -31.61 -4.41
N PHE A 767 -19.83 -32.04 -4.35
CA PHE A 767 -18.66 -31.22 -4.63
C PHE A 767 -17.90 -31.80 -5.82
N GLY A 768 -17.66 -30.97 -6.84
CA GLY A 768 -16.78 -31.31 -7.94
C GLY A 768 -16.02 -30.07 -8.37
N ILE A 769 -14.74 -30.24 -8.68
CA ILE A 769 -14.04 -29.26 -9.51
C ILE A 769 -14.66 -29.43 -10.89
N THR A 770 -15.32 -28.41 -11.43
CA THR A 770 -15.62 -28.32 -12.85
C THR A 770 -14.32 -28.03 -13.63
N LEU A 771 -13.24 -28.76 -13.37
CA LEU A 771 -12.23 -29.02 -14.40
C LEU A 771 -12.95 -29.99 -15.31
N ARG A 772 -13.67 -29.42 -16.27
CA ARG A 772 -14.28 -30.13 -17.37
C ARG A 772 -13.12 -30.70 -18.18
N THR A 773 -12.53 -31.80 -17.70
CA THR A 773 -11.62 -32.61 -18.52
C THR A 773 -12.34 -32.95 -19.82
N ALA A 774 -11.59 -33.05 -20.92
CA ALA A 774 -12.15 -33.33 -22.24
C ALA A 774 -13.07 -34.56 -22.24
N GLU A 775 -12.80 -35.55 -21.37
CA GLU A 775 -13.66 -36.73 -21.14
C GLU A 775 -15.08 -36.38 -20.66
N VAL A 776 -15.23 -35.42 -19.74
CA VAL A 776 -16.53 -34.99 -19.22
C VAL A 776 -17.28 -34.17 -20.26
N HIS A 777 -16.57 -33.36 -21.07
CA HIS A 777 -17.21 -32.59 -22.14
C HIS A 777 -17.69 -33.48 -23.29
N ASN A 778 -16.91 -34.52 -23.63
CA ASN A 778 -17.31 -35.53 -24.62
C ASN A 778 -18.51 -36.34 -24.11
N LYS A 779 -18.49 -36.83 -22.86
CA LYS A 779 -19.65 -37.54 -22.27
C LYS A 779 -20.89 -36.66 -22.15
N SER A 780 -20.75 -35.40 -21.74
CA SER A 780 -21.85 -34.43 -21.64
C SER A 780 -22.46 -34.12 -23.01
N ARG A 781 -21.64 -33.96 -24.06
CA ARG A 781 -22.10 -33.78 -25.44
C ARG A 781 -22.76 -35.02 -26.01
N GLU A 782 -22.22 -36.21 -25.73
CA GLU A 782 -22.82 -37.49 -26.10
C GLU A 782 -24.20 -37.66 -25.44
N SER A 783 -24.29 -37.36 -24.14
CA SER A 783 -25.52 -37.41 -23.36
C SER A 783 -26.57 -36.41 -23.84
N ALA A 784 -26.14 -35.19 -24.19
CA ALA A 784 -27.00 -34.15 -24.75
C ALA A 784 -27.47 -34.51 -26.17
N ARG A 785 -26.58 -35.09 -27.00
CA ARG A 785 -26.93 -35.63 -28.33
C ARG A 785 -27.97 -36.75 -28.23
N ILE A 786 -27.79 -37.67 -27.29
CA ILE A 786 -28.74 -38.77 -27.06
C ILE A 786 -30.09 -38.23 -26.58
N ARG A 787 -30.11 -37.26 -25.64
CA ARG A 787 -31.36 -36.61 -25.21
C ARG A 787 -32.08 -35.89 -26.34
N MET A 788 -31.36 -35.15 -27.19
CA MET A 788 -31.91 -34.44 -28.34
C MET A 788 -32.35 -35.37 -29.47
N ALA A 789 -31.75 -36.56 -29.61
CA ALA A 789 -32.16 -37.59 -30.56
C ALA A 789 -33.32 -38.47 -30.05
N SER A 790 -33.65 -38.40 -28.75
CA SER A 790 -34.70 -39.20 -28.10
C SER A 790 -36.01 -38.44 -27.84
N GLN A 791 -36.12 -37.19 -28.27
CA GLN A 791 -37.40 -36.48 -28.28
C GLN A 791 -38.06 -36.66 -29.67
N PRO A 792 -39.30 -37.17 -29.74
CA PRO A 792 -40.01 -37.34 -31.00
C PRO A 792 -40.33 -36.01 -31.69
#